data_AF-A0A2U3EHE1-F1
#
_entry.id   AF-A0A2U3EHE1-F1
#
_cell.length_a   1.000
_cell.length_b   1.000
_cell.length_c   1.000
_cell.angle_alpha   90.00
_cell.angle_beta   90.00
_cell.angle_gamma   90.00
#
_symmetry.space_group_name_H-M   'P 1'
#
loop_
_entity.id
_entity.type
_entity.pdbx_description
1 polymer ?
#
loop_
_entity_poly.entity_id
_entity_poly.type
_entity_poly.pdbx_seq_one_letter_code
_entity_poly.pdbx_strand_id
1 'polypeptide(L)'
;MEEKRDRRNLADGAAVTKSLSYLWHTTDHLSGGRNKPRPGLTGRPSARRQHKTGTGTCGNRHQQQPMPPSFANQLPPQHRSKHSRSRRVFVWQLCQASLCCLLYFKLAASCLQSFRASSFPRTAFARAAAMVVFDGHEYLTEEEKRLKQDRERTKYWKKWGPYVAERQWATGNHPLPLTGAITARSAMRHIADMPTVREDYSADGDAWSHFPHDHARSRAFRWGEDGIAGVSDTHGLQNIGFSFWNEEDDFLKERLFGLSNPQGNHGESVKEAHFHLDNTPTHSYMKFLYKYPQKKFPYEDLLKENARRSREDKEYQIIDTGVFDEDRYWDIFIETAKESDDPDELLFRVTAWNRGPDPAPLHIIPQVWFRNTWSWGREPEDRKPSIATHTEIAAKSKHHSLGDRFFLLSPSPGVGSSGDDVLPKLMYTENDTNFKALYDQENKQPYVKDAFHRYIVDGEKAAVNPAQTGTKCAAWFNFNEDGGVDPGECAVVRFRFTKKDMTFLDEEEFDDIIEKRREEADEFYYRISPMPMTDDLRNIQRQAFSGMMWTKQHYHFVWDQWANGDPSMPPPPPDRIGVRNSQWKHMYCDDILSMPDSWEYPFFAAWDSAFHCIPLAMLDPDFAKKQLDLFTREWYCHPNGQLPAYEWNFGDVNPPVHAWATFRVFKIERKMYGRQDLDFLERVFQKLLLNFTWWVNRKDADGKNVFEGGFLGLDNIGLFNRSEPLPTGGVLEQADSTGWMAFFCLSMLNIALELAKHRRIYEDIASKFFEHFIFISDAMTFRAGKDEKSLWNEEDGFYYDAISWGGPWIEQLPVRSLVGLIPLYATTTLEPELLNKLPSFKKRVDWFVHNRVDLAERNMASIRKRGKGDRILLSIVSRDRLEKILKRMLDEDEFFSDHGIRSMSKYHKEHPYSMDVNGQQFRVGYVPGDSDTGLFGGNSNWRGPIWLCVNFLLVESLQRFFLFYGPELQVECPTGSGDYMHLGKVSEEIQHRLQHLFARTDDGRRSVNHGDDRLDFDEHWKDYLWFYEFFDGDSGRGLGASHQCGWTGLIARMIHDTGVNCRLPQTPRTPSVAMAHYFDDMFQRTIDSGTPRSSGLRHVRRSSIARSIGARSDFDTSVNGADDDGDSAVYDDTRSKEKAEADEHMHHYIADQLSRYKTQNGDFEHEDEFETQA
;
A
#
# COMPACT_ATOMS: atom_id res chain seq x y z
N MET A 1 -15.74 56.53 59.81
CA MET A 1 -14.32 56.88 59.69
C MET A 1 -13.77 56.10 58.50
N GLU A 2 -13.21 56.67 57.44
CA GLU A 2 -13.18 58.05 56.91
C GLU A 2 -12.45 57.96 55.55
N GLU A 3 -12.78 58.68 54.47
CA GLU A 3 -14.04 59.27 54.02
C GLU A 3 -13.99 59.38 52.47
N LYS A 4 -15.17 59.41 51.83
CA LYS A 4 -15.49 59.82 50.43
C LYS A 4 -15.66 58.66 49.43
N ARG A 5 -16.66 58.65 48.53
CA ARG A 5 -17.90 59.40 48.19
C ARG A 5 -18.24 58.90 46.75
N ASP A 6 -19.46 58.86 46.24
CA ASP A 6 -20.81 58.97 46.79
C ASP A 6 -21.83 58.53 45.71
N ARG A 7 -22.90 57.78 46.06
CA ARG A 7 -24.22 57.68 45.35
C ARG A 7 -24.22 57.11 43.89
N ARG A 8 -25.20 56.37 43.37
CA ARG A 8 -26.55 55.78 43.70
C ARG A 8 -26.82 54.72 42.58
N ASN A 9 -27.80 53.80 42.54
CA ASN A 9 -28.97 53.30 43.29
C ASN A 9 -29.29 51.88 42.69
N LEU A 10 -30.16 50.97 43.17
CA LEU A 10 -31.10 50.88 44.30
C LEU A 10 -31.37 49.36 44.65
N ALA A 11 -32.41 49.14 45.46
CA ALA A 11 -33.21 47.94 45.76
C ALA A 11 -33.50 46.89 44.64
N ASP A 12 -33.91 45.63 44.88
CA ASP A 12 -33.96 44.70 46.06
C ASP A 12 -34.40 43.29 45.55
N GLY A 13 -34.41 42.17 46.31
CA GLY A 13 -33.93 41.91 47.67
C GLY A 13 -34.45 40.57 48.29
N ALA A 14 -33.52 39.68 48.67
CA ALA A 14 -33.63 38.49 49.56
C ALA A 14 -34.49 37.22 49.21
N ALA A 15 -33.93 36.06 49.66
CA ALA A 15 -34.58 34.86 50.24
C ALA A 15 -34.89 33.57 49.41
N VAL A 16 -34.06 32.54 49.67
CA VAL A 16 -34.33 31.11 49.98
C VAL A 16 -35.76 30.54 49.81
N THR A 17 -35.91 29.35 49.17
CA THR A 17 -36.42 28.05 49.74
C THR A 17 -36.75 27.02 48.61
N LYS A 18 -36.72 25.70 48.90
CA LYS A 18 -37.31 24.64 48.04
C LYS A 18 -38.85 24.64 48.15
N SER A 19 -39.60 24.37 47.07
CA SER A 19 -40.64 23.30 47.03
C SER A 19 -41.60 23.32 45.82
N LEU A 20 -41.91 22.10 45.38
CA LEU A 20 -43.05 21.60 44.61
C LEU A 20 -44.36 22.43 44.45
N SER A 21 -44.82 22.44 43.18
CA SER A 21 -46.16 21.96 42.71
C SER A 21 -47.36 22.91 42.52
N TYR A 22 -48.16 22.56 41.48
CA TYR A 22 -49.61 22.78 41.29
C TYR A 22 -50.12 24.21 40.95
N LEU A 23 -51.25 24.42 40.25
CA LEU A 23 -52.27 23.51 39.65
C LEU A 23 -53.08 24.23 38.51
N TRP A 24 -53.91 23.43 37.80
CA TRP A 24 -55.01 23.75 36.86
C TRP A 24 -54.62 23.97 35.37
N HIS A 25 -55.43 23.57 34.37
CA HIS A 25 -56.91 23.44 34.39
C HIS A 25 -57.51 22.29 33.52
N THR A 26 -58.53 21.60 34.07
CA THR A 26 -59.73 20.94 33.43
C THR A 26 -59.66 19.75 32.44
N THR A 27 -60.31 18.63 32.86
CA THR A 27 -61.26 17.72 32.15
C THR A 27 -60.87 17.02 30.84
N ASP A 28 -60.91 15.68 30.71
CA ASP A 28 -62.07 14.73 30.74
C ASP A 28 -62.93 14.75 29.45
N HIS A 29 -63.52 13.65 28.92
CA HIS A 29 -63.76 12.30 29.47
C HIS A 29 -64.06 11.29 28.31
N LEU A 30 -63.58 10.03 28.31
CA LEU A 30 -64.30 8.74 28.54
C LEU A 30 -63.54 7.62 27.77
N SER A 31 -63.58 6.31 28.06
CA SER A 31 -63.77 5.54 29.31
C SER A 31 -63.44 4.06 29.01
N GLY A 32 -62.41 3.45 29.60
CA GLY A 32 -62.58 2.52 30.72
C GLY A 32 -62.00 1.14 30.38
N GLY A 33 -61.49 0.31 31.31
CA GLY A 33 -61.27 0.49 32.74
C GLY A 33 -60.09 -0.36 33.27
N ARG A 34 -59.67 -0.15 34.52
CA ARG A 34 -58.52 -0.82 35.17
C ARG A 34 -58.93 -1.63 36.39
N ASN A 35 -58.10 -2.63 36.78
CA ASN A 35 -57.56 -2.96 38.14
C ASN A 35 -57.35 -4.49 38.29
N LYS A 36 -56.19 -5.03 38.76
CA LYS A 36 -55.44 -4.89 40.05
C LYS A 36 -56.09 -5.67 41.22
N PRO A 37 -55.36 -6.13 42.27
CA PRO A 37 -53.96 -5.84 42.68
C PRO A 37 -53.06 -7.07 43.05
N ARG A 38 -51.89 -6.77 43.66
CA ARG A 38 -50.83 -7.63 44.29
C ARG A 38 -51.22 -8.04 45.75
N PRO A 39 -50.34 -8.50 46.71
CA PRO A 39 -48.92 -8.95 46.70
C PRO A 39 -48.51 -10.16 47.63
N GLY A 40 -47.24 -10.60 47.56
CA GLY A 40 -46.47 -11.29 48.65
C GLY A 40 -46.57 -12.83 48.75
N LEU A 41 -45.75 -13.56 49.55
CA LEU A 41 -44.49 -13.25 50.26
C LEU A 41 -43.81 -14.57 50.76
N THR A 42 -42.47 -14.61 50.91
CA THR A 42 -41.62 -15.58 51.68
C THR A 42 -41.57 -17.09 51.32
N GLY A 43 -40.36 -17.68 51.40
CA GLY A 43 -40.11 -19.15 51.40
C GLY A 43 -38.62 -19.54 51.30
N ARG A 44 -38.10 -20.34 52.25
CA ARG A 44 -36.70 -20.85 52.38
C ARG A 44 -36.74 -22.40 52.56
N PRO A 45 -35.62 -23.17 52.62
CA PRO A 45 -34.40 -23.24 51.79
C PRO A 45 -33.99 -24.74 51.53
N SER A 46 -32.68 -25.04 51.37
CA SER A 46 -32.01 -26.38 51.50
C SER A 46 -32.15 -27.38 50.33
N ALA A 47 -31.23 -28.35 50.08
CA ALA A 47 -29.81 -28.49 50.47
C ALA A 47 -28.99 -29.48 49.58
N ARG A 48 -27.70 -29.15 49.41
CA ARG A 48 -26.46 -29.96 49.22
C ARG A 48 -26.48 -31.50 48.98
N ARG A 49 -25.45 -31.93 48.20
CA ARG A 49 -24.70 -33.24 48.21
C ARG A 49 -25.37 -34.48 47.58
N GLN A 50 -24.65 -35.51 47.08
CA GLN A 50 -23.31 -35.64 46.44
C GLN A 50 -23.18 -37.06 45.79
N HIS A 51 -22.30 -37.22 44.78
CA HIS A 51 -21.57 -38.46 44.31
C HIS A 51 -22.29 -39.84 44.16
N LYS A 52 -22.24 -40.51 43.00
CA LYS A 52 -21.13 -41.30 42.37
C LYS A 52 -20.75 -42.63 43.08
N THR A 53 -21.12 -43.77 42.46
CA THR A 53 -20.36 -45.05 42.26
C THR A 53 -21.25 -45.95 41.37
N GLY A 54 -20.84 -46.49 40.21
CA GLY A 54 -20.03 -47.72 40.04
C GLY A 54 -20.90 -48.81 39.36
N THR A 55 -20.45 -49.86 38.64
CA THR A 55 -19.14 -50.32 38.13
C THR A 55 -19.37 -51.43 37.08
N GLY A 56 -18.46 -51.66 36.11
CA GLY A 56 -18.22 -53.02 35.56
C GLY A 56 -18.70 -53.38 34.15
N THR A 57 -17.79 -53.28 33.19
CA THR A 57 -17.55 -54.13 31.99
C THR A 57 -18.46 -55.34 31.67
N CYS A 58 -18.99 -55.39 30.43
CA CYS A 58 -19.12 -56.60 29.59
C CYS A 58 -19.22 -56.18 28.09
N GLY A 59 -19.27 -57.10 27.12
CA GLY A 59 -19.26 -56.73 25.68
C GLY A 59 -19.68 -57.81 24.66
N ASN A 60 -19.26 -57.62 23.40
CA ASN A 60 -19.45 -58.45 22.18
C ASN A 60 -20.79 -58.41 21.38
N ARG A 61 -20.65 -58.07 20.08
CA ARG A 61 -21.20 -58.70 18.84
C ARG A 61 -22.72 -59.00 18.63
N HIS A 62 -23.21 -58.44 17.50
CA HIS A 62 -24.01 -59.09 16.43
C HIS A 62 -25.53 -59.40 16.54
N GLN A 63 -26.30 -58.91 15.54
CA GLN A 63 -27.21 -59.63 14.58
C GLN A 63 -28.41 -60.51 15.09
N GLN A 64 -29.50 -60.80 14.34
CA GLN A 64 -30.08 -60.29 13.07
C GLN A 64 -31.60 -60.65 12.95
N GLN A 65 -32.13 -60.73 11.72
CA GLN A 65 -33.50 -61.09 11.29
C GLN A 65 -33.81 -62.61 11.34
N PRO A 66 -35.02 -63.01 10.90
CA PRO A 66 -35.19 -63.99 9.80
C PRO A 66 -36.33 -63.58 8.82
N MET A 67 -36.75 -64.21 7.70
CA MET A 67 -36.28 -65.14 6.60
C MET A 67 -37.53 -65.37 5.67
N PRO A 68 -37.62 -66.29 4.68
CA PRO A 68 -36.75 -66.75 3.55
C PRO A 68 -37.53 -66.63 2.17
N PRO A 69 -37.23 -67.32 1.03
CA PRO A 69 -36.06 -68.09 0.51
C PRO A 69 -35.57 -67.56 -0.91
N SER A 70 -35.02 -68.34 -1.85
CA SER A 70 -33.60 -68.80 -1.99
C SER A 70 -33.25 -69.28 -3.44
N PHE A 71 -31.94 -69.34 -3.80
CA PHE A 71 -31.34 -70.03 -5.01
C PHE A 71 -31.71 -69.49 -6.43
N ALA A 72 -31.08 -69.81 -7.60
CA ALA A 72 -29.78 -70.36 -8.08
C ALA A 72 -29.73 -70.27 -9.66
N ASN A 73 -28.67 -70.45 -10.47
CA ASN A 73 -27.18 -70.34 -10.42
C ASN A 73 -26.57 -70.57 -11.86
N GLN A 74 -25.24 -70.38 -12.05
CA GLN A 74 -24.37 -70.70 -13.23
C GLN A 74 -24.30 -69.73 -14.45
N LEU A 75 -23.43 -70.04 -15.44
CA LEU A 75 -22.51 -69.13 -16.17
C LEU A 75 -22.57 -69.25 -17.76
N PRO A 76 -21.74 -68.54 -18.59
CA PRO A 76 -22.05 -68.10 -19.99
C PRO A 76 -21.48 -69.07 -21.08
N PRO A 77 -21.27 -68.76 -22.41
CA PRO A 77 -21.30 -67.47 -23.16
C PRO A 77 -21.80 -67.48 -24.65
N GLN A 78 -21.59 -66.33 -25.35
CA GLN A 78 -21.24 -66.14 -26.79
C GLN A 78 -22.19 -65.37 -27.75
N HIS A 79 -21.55 -64.43 -28.48
CA HIS A 79 -21.67 -64.07 -29.90
C HIS A 79 -22.93 -63.46 -30.58
N ARG A 80 -22.63 -62.44 -31.41
CA ARG A 80 -23.25 -62.03 -32.69
C ARG A 80 -24.67 -61.40 -32.61
N SER A 81 -25.12 -60.61 -33.59
CA SER A 81 -24.41 -59.67 -34.50
C SER A 81 -25.43 -58.79 -35.27
N LYS A 82 -24.94 -57.73 -35.94
CA LYS A 82 -25.50 -57.06 -37.13
C LYS A 82 -27.05 -56.97 -37.28
N HIS A 83 -27.60 -55.77 -37.19
CA HIS A 83 -28.09 -54.94 -38.32
C HIS A 83 -28.87 -53.72 -37.73
N SER A 84 -28.90 -52.49 -38.30
CA SER A 84 -29.34 -52.05 -39.63
C SER A 84 -30.84 -52.34 -39.88
N ARG A 85 -31.66 -51.47 -40.49
CA ARG A 85 -31.36 -50.48 -41.53
C ARG A 85 -32.51 -49.47 -41.68
N SER A 86 -32.17 -48.21 -42.01
CA SER A 86 -32.67 -47.41 -43.15
C SER A 86 -34.12 -47.56 -43.67
N ARG A 87 -34.75 -46.41 -43.93
CA ARG A 87 -35.23 -45.98 -45.27
C ARG A 87 -34.99 -44.45 -45.40
N ARG A 88 -34.37 -43.90 -46.46
CA ARG A 88 -34.68 -43.88 -47.92
C ARG A 88 -35.85 -42.94 -48.26
N VAL A 89 -35.87 -42.19 -49.37
CA VAL A 89 -34.94 -41.97 -50.53
C VAL A 89 -34.80 -40.44 -50.76
N PHE A 90 -34.12 -39.81 -51.73
CA PHE A 90 -33.66 -40.08 -53.13
C PHE A 90 -32.28 -39.35 -53.33
N VAL A 91 -31.33 -39.60 -54.26
CA VAL A 91 -31.21 -40.28 -55.58
C VAL A 91 -31.82 -39.47 -56.75
N TRP A 92 -31.13 -39.01 -57.80
CA TRP A 92 -29.75 -39.19 -58.33
C TRP A 92 -29.41 -37.89 -59.14
N GLN A 93 -28.37 -37.62 -59.95
CA GLN A 93 -27.20 -38.19 -60.68
C GLN A 93 -26.18 -36.98 -60.79
N LEU A 94 -25.04 -36.90 -61.49
CA LEU A 94 -23.83 -37.66 -61.91
C LEU A 94 -22.89 -36.57 -62.53
N CYS A 95 -21.57 -36.58 -62.54
CA CYS A 95 -20.49 -37.40 -61.96
C CYS A 95 -19.29 -36.42 -61.69
N GLN A 96 -17.98 -36.72 -61.60
CA GLN A 96 -17.19 -37.93 -61.78
C GLN A 96 -16.04 -38.00 -60.74
N ALA A 97 -15.31 -39.11 -60.70
CA ALA A 97 -14.44 -39.47 -59.59
C ALA A 97 -13.00 -38.89 -59.65
N SER A 98 -12.46 -38.65 -58.45
CA SER A 98 -11.03 -38.63 -58.17
C SER A 98 -10.36 -39.97 -58.53
N LEU A 99 -9.09 -39.96 -58.96
CA LEU A 99 -7.99 -40.44 -58.12
C LEU A 99 -6.59 -40.12 -58.69
N CYS A 100 -5.61 -40.23 -57.80
CA CYS A 100 -4.18 -40.51 -57.98
C CYS A 100 -3.79 -41.30 -59.27
N CYS A 101 -2.59 -41.17 -59.84
CA CYS A 101 -1.41 -40.36 -59.49
C CYS A 101 -0.37 -40.40 -60.65
N LEU A 102 0.82 -39.81 -60.42
CA LEU A 102 2.11 -40.26 -61.01
C LEU A 102 2.16 -40.45 -62.54
N LEU A 103 2.21 -39.37 -63.33
CA LEU A 103 2.89 -39.43 -64.66
C LEU A 103 3.35 -38.09 -65.26
N TYR A 104 2.86 -36.92 -64.81
CA TYR A 104 3.31 -35.61 -65.32
C TYR A 104 4.33 -34.86 -64.45
N PHE A 105 5.03 -35.59 -63.59
CA PHE A 105 6.21 -35.11 -62.84
C PHE A 105 7.45 -34.98 -63.76
N LYS A 106 7.35 -34.19 -64.84
CA LYS A 106 8.49 -33.85 -65.73
C LYS A 106 8.35 -32.64 -66.67
N LEU A 107 7.23 -31.92 -66.67
CA LEU A 107 6.99 -30.76 -67.57
C LEU A 107 6.61 -29.44 -66.85
N ALA A 108 6.78 -29.38 -65.53
CA ALA A 108 6.48 -28.20 -64.71
C ALA A 108 7.76 -27.55 -64.13
N ALA A 109 8.82 -27.47 -64.95
CA ALA A 109 10.16 -27.01 -64.53
C ALA A 109 10.73 -25.92 -65.47
N SER A 110 9.94 -24.90 -65.78
CA SER A 110 10.36 -23.76 -66.62
C SER A 110 9.51 -22.49 -66.54
N CYS A 111 8.47 -22.43 -65.69
CA CYS A 111 7.58 -21.27 -65.59
C CYS A 111 7.19 -20.97 -64.13
N LEU A 112 8.17 -20.57 -63.33
CA LEU A 112 7.97 -20.23 -61.90
C LEU A 112 8.98 -19.16 -61.44
N GLN A 113 8.96 -18.00 -62.08
CA GLN A 113 9.62 -16.77 -61.64
C GLN A 113 8.68 -15.58 -61.81
N SER A 114 8.78 -14.62 -60.89
CA SER A 114 7.91 -13.45 -60.70
C SER A 114 6.49 -13.73 -60.19
N PHE A 115 5.95 -12.79 -59.40
CA PHE A 115 4.62 -12.76 -58.77
C PHE A 115 4.29 -13.80 -57.68
N ARG A 116 5.06 -13.74 -56.57
CA ARG A 116 4.54 -13.97 -55.21
C ARG A 116 5.21 -13.00 -54.23
N ALA A 117 4.46 -12.01 -53.72
CA ALA A 117 4.97 -11.05 -52.72
C ALA A 117 3.85 -10.30 -51.95
N SER A 118 2.85 -11.01 -51.40
CA SER A 118 1.83 -10.40 -50.52
C SER A 118 0.99 -11.44 -49.73
N SER A 119 1.63 -12.22 -48.85
CA SER A 119 0.93 -13.15 -47.95
C SER A 119 1.75 -13.47 -46.70
N PHE A 120 1.74 -12.57 -45.71
CA PHE A 120 2.34 -12.84 -44.39
C PHE A 120 1.47 -13.78 -43.54
N PRO A 121 2.05 -14.68 -42.71
CA PRO A 121 1.28 -15.59 -41.86
C PRO A 121 0.64 -14.87 -40.67
N ARG A 122 -0.63 -15.20 -40.37
CA ARG A 122 -1.34 -14.73 -39.17
C ARG A 122 -1.05 -15.61 -37.94
N THR A 123 0.16 -15.55 -37.37
CA THR A 123 0.49 -16.13 -36.04
C THR A 123 1.83 -15.58 -35.50
N ALA A 124 1.87 -14.33 -35.00
CA ALA A 124 3.04 -13.77 -34.27
C ALA A 124 2.75 -12.42 -33.55
N PHE A 125 1.58 -12.23 -32.94
CA PHE A 125 1.22 -10.97 -32.26
C PHE A 125 0.54 -11.25 -30.91
N ALA A 126 1.34 -11.27 -29.84
CA ALA A 126 0.97 -11.15 -28.41
C ALA A 126 2.22 -11.49 -27.57
N ARG A 127 3.12 -10.51 -27.34
CA ARG A 127 4.23 -10.59 -26.35
C ARG A 127 5.02 -9.28 -26.25
N ALA A 128 4.54 -8.40 -25.40
CA ALA A 128 5.34 -7.39 -24.71
C ALA A 128 5.15 -7.63 -23.21
N ALA A 129 6.24 -7.66 -22.44
CA ALA A 129 6.32 -8.11 -21.03
C ALA A 129 5.88 -9.55 -20.70
N ALA A 130 5.07 -10.21 -21.54
CA ALA A 130 4.51 -11.52 -21.23
C ALA A 130 5.51 -12.70 -21.24
N MET A 131 5.56 -13.43 -20.11
CA MET A 131 6.05 -14.81 -19.92
C MET A 131 6.59 -15.51 -21.19
N VAL A 132 7.92 -15.66 -21.28
CA VAL A 132 8.59 -16.29 -22.42
C VAL A 132 8.25 -17.78 -22.48
N VAL A 133 7.50 -18.18 -23.51
CA VAL A 133 7.31 -19.59 -23.88
C VAL A 133 7.92 -19.81 -25.25
N PHE A 134 9.06 -20.49 -25.29
CA PHE A 134 9.80 -20.88 -26.49
C PHE A 134 9.68 -22.39 -26.67
N ASP A 135 9.39 -22.87 -27.89
CA ASP A 135 9.09 -24.27 -28.24
C ASP A 135 8.11 -25.03 -27.32
N GLY A 136 7.27 -24.30 -26.58
CA GLY A 136 6.29 -24.84 -25.63
C GLY A 136 6.74 -24.90 -24.17
N HIS A 137 7.98 -24.50 -23.86
CA HIS A 137 8.56 -24.50 -22.52
C HIS A 137 8.49 -23.12 -21.86
N GLU A 138 8.12 -23.07 -20.59
CA GLU A 138 7.85 -21.86 -19.79
C GLU A 138 9.12 -21.40 -19.04
N TYR A 139 9.75 -20.30 -19.48
CA TYR A 139 10.97 -19.79 -18.88
C TYR A 139 10.66 -18.80 -17.75
N LEU A 140 10.95 -19.21 -16.51
CA LEU A 140 10.73 -18.46 -15.28
C LEU A 140 12.06 -18.20 -14.54
N THR A 141 12.18 -17.00 -13.98
CA THR A 141 13.18 -16.65 -12.96
C THR A 141 13.01 -17.50 -11.70
N GLU A 142 14.02 -17.58 -10.84
CA GLU A 142 13.89 -18.31 -9.57
C GLU A 142 12.77 -17.74 -8.68
N GLU A 143 12.55 -16.42 -8.68
CA GLU A 143 11.49 -15.80 -7.89
C GLU A 143 10.08 -16.10 -8.45
N GLU A 144 9.90 -16.15 -9.78
CA GLU A 144 8.65 -16.61 -10.38
C GLU A 144 8.39 -18.10 -10.10
N LYS A 145 9.42 -18.94 -10.02
CA LYS A 145 9.30 -20.34 -9.59
C LYS A 145 8.81 -20.42 -8.13
N ARG A 146 9.25 -19.53 -7.24
CA ARG A 146 8.72 -19.43 -5.86
C ARG A 146 7.28 -18.95 -5.82
N LEU A 147 6.93 -17.90 -6.57
CA LEU A 147 5.54 -17.42 -6.68
C LEU A 147 4.59 -18.51 -7.21
N LYS A 148 5.06 -19.33 -8.16
CA LYS A 148 4.34 -20.49 -8.69
C LYS A 148 4.12 -21.55 -7.61
N GLN A 149 5.16 -21.92 -6.86
CA GLN A 149 5.08 -22.87 -5.74
C GLN A 149 4.17 -22.41 -4.59
N ASP A 150 4.17 -21.10 -4.30
CA ASP A 150 3.33 -20.46 -3.28
C ASP A 150 1.85 -20.46 -3.68
N ARG A 151 1.53 -20.06 -4.93
CA ARG A 151 0.19 -20.15 -5.52
C ARG A 151 -0.34 -21.58 -5.54
N GLU A 152 0.51 -22.54 -5.94
CA GLU A 152 0.17 -23.97 -6.03
C GLU A 152 0.23 -24.68 -4.66
N ARG A 153 0.63 -23.97 -3.59
CA ARG A 153 0.76 -24.45 -2.20
C ARG A 153 1.67 -25.66 -2.03
N THR A 154 2.68 -25.79 -2.91
CA THR A 154 3.72 -26.81 -2.81
C THR A 154 4.84 -26.37 -1.85
N LYS A 155 5.13 -25.07 -1.77
CA LYS A 155 5.99 -24.44 -0.74
C LYS A 155 5.41 -23.08 -0.36
N TYR A 156 5.27 -22.80 0.94
CA TYR A 156 4.64 -21.58 1.46
C TYR A 156 5.67 -20.45 1.62
N TRP A 157 6.18 -19.91 0.51
CA TRP A 157 7.25 -18.91 0.55
C TRP A 157 6.87 -17.63 1.29
N LYS A 158 5.61 -17.16 1.17
CA LYS A 158 5.12 -15.96 1.87
C LYS A 158 4.72 -16.22 3.33
N LYS A 159 5.11 -17.35 3.92
CA LYS A 159 4.85 -17.67 5.33
C LYS A 159 5.62 -16.77 6.30
N TRP A 160 6.81 -16.30 5.90
CA TRP A 160 7.64 -15.36 6.65
C TRP A 160 7.91 -14.11 5.82
N GLY A 161 7.85 -12.94 6.43
CA GLY A 161 8.08 -11.65 5.78
C GLY A 161 8.10 -10.48 6.76
N PRO A 162 8.20 -9.23 6.27
CA PRO A 162 8.46 -8.03 7.06
C PRO A 162 7.24 -7.53 7.87
N TYR A 163 6.39 -8.45 8.35
CA TYR A 163 5.01 -8.15 8.75
C TYR A 163 4.87 -7.42 10.10
N VAL A 164 6.00 -7.08 10.73
CA VAL A 164 6.13 -6.34 12.00
C VAL A 164 7.27 -5.29 11.93
N ALA A 165 7.69 -4.89 10.71
CA ALA A 165 9.03 -4.35 10.46
C ALA A 165 9.38 -2.98 11.04
N GLU A 166 8.40 -2.21 11.53
CA GLU A 166 8.61 -0.84 12.00
C GLU A 166 7.73 -0.50 13.21
N ARG A 167 6.41 -0.34 12.99
CA ARG A 167 5.45 0.09 14.01
C ARG A 167 4.11 -0.64 13.84
N GLN A 168 3.48 -1.01 14.96
CA GLN A 168 2.17 -1.66 14.95
C GLN A 168 1.01 -0.68 15.20
N TRP A 169 -0.06 -0.84 14.42
CA TRP A 169 -1.36 -0.17 14.60
C TRP A 169 -2.08 -0.59 15.89
N ALA A 170 -3.05 0.23 16.31
CA ALA A 170 -4.24 -0.14 17.09
C ALA A 170 -5.15 1.10 17.37
N THR A 171 -6.01 1.04 18.38
CA THR A 171 -7.47 1.07 18.17
C THR A 171 -8.29 2.23 18.77
N GLY A 172 -7.78 3.46 18.83
CA GLY A 172 -8.51 4.64 19.36
C GLY A 172 -9.24 5.49 18.31
N ASN A 173 -9.57 6.76 18.62
CA ASN A 173 -10.30 7.70 17.76
C ASN A 173 -9.59 9.07 17.69
N HIS A 174 -9.78 9.81 16.60
CA HIS A 174 -9.12 11.11 16.35
C HIS A 174 -9.34 12.11 17.51
N PRO A 175 -8.34 12.94 17.87
CA PRO A 175 -8.52 13.93 18.93
C PRO A 175 -9.39 15.07 18.40
N LEU A 176 -10.64 15.14 18.86
CA LEU A 176 -11.41 16.37 18.76
C LEU A 176 -10.68 17.45 19.60
N PRO A 177 -10.62 18.71 19.15
CA PRO A 177 -9.76 19.72 19.74
C PRO A 177 -10.10 19.96 21.23
N LEU A 178 -9.12 19.69 22.10
CA LEU A 178 -9.24 19.75 23.55
C LEU A 178 -9.52 21.18 24.04
N THR A 179 -10.80 21.52 24.22
CA THR A 179 -11.25 22.76 24.87
C THR A 179 -11.14 22.66 26.40
N GLY A 180 -9.96 22.26 26.90
CA GLY A 180 -9.68 22.04 28.32
C GLY A 180 -8.31 22.57 28.75
N ALA A 181 -8.28 23.61 29.59
CA ALA A 181 -7.04 24.22 30.05
C ALA A 181 -6.33 23.38 31.13
N ILE A 182 -5.29 22.63 30.75
CA ILE A 182 -4.41 21.92 31.69
C ILE A 182 -3.50 22.93 32.41
N THR A 183 -3.45 22.87 33.74
CA THR A 183 -2.65 23.83 34.53
C THR A 183 -1.18 23.43 34.62
N ALA A 184 -0.27 24.39 34.42
CA ALA A 184 1.16 24.19 34.25
C ALA A 184 1.92 23.79 35.56
N ARG A 185 1.64 22.61 36.10
CA ARG A 185 2.33 22.05 37.29
C ARG A 185 2.75 20.58 37.20
N SER A 186 2.52 19.90 36.08
CA SER A 186 3.00 18.52 35.82
C SER A 186 4.36 18.45 35.08
N ALA A 187 4.74 19.50 34.35
CA ALA A 187 5.78 19.48 33.30
C ALA A 187 7.26 19.38 33.77
N MET A 188 7.57 18.64 34.84
CA MET A 188 8.92 18.48 35.38
C MET A 188 9.26 17.05 35.86
N ARG A 189 8.74 16.01 35.18
CA ARG A 189 9.32 14.65 35.22
C ARG A 189 9.31 14.02 33.82
N HIS A 190 10.52 13.80 33.31
CA HIS A 190 10.96 12.92 32.21
C HIS A 190 9.91 12.36 31.22
N ILE A 191 10.06 12.74 29.93
CA ILE A 191 10.04 11.88 28.71
C ILE A 191 8.76 11.05 28.38
N ALA A 192 7.85 10.81 29.32
CA ALA A 192 6.82 9.76 29.24
C ALA A 192 5.73 9.96 28.18
N ASP A 193 5.54 11.17 27.65
CA ASP A 193 4.43 11.52 26.76
C ASP A 193 4.72 11.25 25.26
N MET A 194 5.83 10.60 24.90
CA MET A 194 6.14 10.16 23.53
C MET A 194 5.32 8.90 23.14
N PRO A 195 4.68 8.79 21.96
CA PRO A 195 3.97 7.56 21.60
C PRO A 195 4.36 6.90 20.26
N THR A 196 4.56 5.58 20.29
CA THR A 196 4.78 4.74 19.10
C THR A 196 3.79 3.57 18.99
N VAL A 197 2.87 3.37 19.93
CA VAL A 197 1.91 2.26 19.89
C VAL A 197 0.50 2.83 20.03
N ARG A 198 -0.41 2.49 19.11
CA ARG A 198 -1.77 3.08 19.09
C ARG A 198 -2.81 2.29 19.91
N GLU A 199 -2.39 1.36 20.77
CA GLU A 199 -3.26 0.40 21.48
C GLU A 199 -4.17 1.03 22.54
N ASP A 200 -5.36 1.48 22.13
CA ASP A 200 -6.32 2.21 22.96
C ASP A 200 -7.29 1.35 23.81
N TYR A 201 -7.29 1.64 25.12
CA TYR A 201 -8.26 1.16 26.11
C TYR A 201 -8.78 2.30 27.01
N SER A 202 -8.70 3.55 26.55
CA SER A 202 -9.20 4.77 27.20
C SER A 202 -10.74 4.84 27.26
N ALA A 203 -11.30 5.92 27.81
CA ALA A 203 -12.75 6.11 27.88
C ALA A 203 -13.31 6.95 26.72
N ASP A 204 -12.45 7.77 26.12
CA ASP A 204 -12.71 8.86 25.20
C ASP A 204 -12.13 8.61 23.80
N GLY A 205 -11.08 7.79 23.69
CA GLY A 205 -10.51 7.32 22.43
C GLY A 205 -9.04 7.67 22.19
N ASP A 206 -8.30 8.18 23.18
CA ASP A 206 -6.94 8.69 22.97
C ASP A 206 -5.90 7.56 22.75
N ALA A 207 -5.78 7.11 21.49
CA ALA A 207 -4.75 6.19 21.03
C ALA A 207 -3.32 6.73 21.17
N TRP A 208 -3.13 8.05 21.27
CA TRP A 208 -1.80 8.64 21.32
C TRP A 208 -1.26 8.65 22.75
N SER A 209 -2.03 9.07 23.76
CA SER A 209 -1.53 9.04 25.16
C SER A 209 -1.67 7.69 25.87
N HIS A 210 -2.54 6.77 25.42
CA HIS A 210 -2.82 5.54 26.18
C HIS A 210 -1.67 4.50 26.18
N PHE A 211 -0.86 4.44 25.12
CA PHE A 211 0.26 3.49 25.01
C PHE A 211 1.52 4.18 24.46
N PRO A 212 2.20 4.99 25.30
CA PRO A 212 3.41 5.68 24.90
C PRO A 212 4.57 4.74 24.51
N HIS A 213 5.49 5.26 23.71
CA HIS A 213 6.79 4.70 23.34
C HIS A 213 7.58 4.24 24.58
N ASP A 214 7.50 5.02 25.67
CA ASP A 214 8.16 4.66 26.92
C ASP A 214 7.61 3.36 27.51
N HIS A 215 6.29 3.17 27.45
CA HIS A 215 5.64 1.92 27.83
C HIS A 215 5.93 0.78 26.84
N ALA A 216 6.26 1.04 25.56
CA ALA A 216 6.48 0.00 24.53
C ALA A 216 7.58 -1.00 24.88
N ARG A 217 8.62 -0.55 25.59
CA ARG A 217 9.73 -1.40 26.06
C ARG A 217 9.29 -2.36 27.19
N SER A 218 8.33 -1.94 28.03
CA SER A 218 7.92 -2.62 29.27
C SER A 218 6.53 -3.28 29.23
N ARG A 219 5.67 -2.93 28.26
CA ARG A 219 4.28 -3.42 28.12
C ARG A 219 4.18 -4.43 26.96
N ALA A 220 3.57 -5.58 27.22
CA ALA A 220 3.23 -6.55 26.19
C ALA A 220 2.12 -5.99 25.29
N PHE A 221 2.23 -6.26 23.99
CA PHE A 221 1.23 -5.84 22.99
C PHE A 221 0.12 -6.91 22.92
N ARG A 222 -1.09 -6.49 22.55
CA ARG A 222 -2.29 -7.32 22.50
C ARG A 222 -2.65 -7.76 21.08
N TRP A 223 -2.46 -6.92 20.09
CA TRP A 223 -2.95 -7.16 18.72
C TRP A 223 -1.86 -7.60 17.75
N GLY A 224 -0.65 -7.06 17.85
CA GLY A 224 0.53 -7.50 17.11
C GLY A 224 1.81 -7.35 17.92
N GLU A 225 2.93 -7.15 17.24
CA GLU A 225 4.25 -6.79 17.80
C GLU A 225 4.96 -5.87 16.78
N ASP A 226 6.07 -5.26 17.17
CA ASP A 226 6.87 -4.34 16.34
C ASP A 226 8.38 -4.48 16.60
N GLY A 227 9.21 -4.01 15.66
CA GLY A 227 10.66 -3.88 15.86
C GLY A 227 11.41 -3.59 14.55
N ILE A 228 12.52 -2.85 14.64
CA ILE A 228 13.30 -2.38 13.47
C ILE A 228 13.66 -3.55 12.54
N ALA A 229 13.31 -3.43 11.25
CA ALA A 229 13.48 -4.44 10.19
C ALA A 229 12.92 -5.84 10.56
N GLY A 230 11.92 -5.87 11.43
CA GLY A 230 11.34 -7.07 12.02
C GLY A 230 10.61 -7.99 11.03
N VAL A 231 10.76 -9.29 11.24
CA VAL A 231 10.22 -10.38 10.40
C VAL A 231 9.38 -11.31 11.27
N SER A 232 8.19 -11.69 10.80
CA SER A 232 7.31 -12.64 11.51
C SER A 232 6.71 -13.68 10.59
N ASP A 233 6.05 -14.68 11.17
CA ASP A 233 5.12 -15.52 10.44
C ASP A 233 3.83 -14.75 10.06
N THR A 234 3.01 -15.29 9.15
CA THR A 234 1.79 -14.63 8.65
C THR A 234 0.70 -14.34 9.69
N HIS A 235 0.80 -14.89 10.91
CA HIS A 235 -0.10 -14.59 12.03
C HIS A 235 0.61 -13.85 13.18
N GLY A 236 1.83 -13.33 12.97
CA GLY A 236 2.58 -12.57 13.98
C GLY A 236 2.72 -13.33 15.31
N LEU A 237 2.85 -14.65 15.28
CA LEU A 237 2.95 -15.49 16.48
C LEU A 237 4.39 -15.52 16.97
N GLN A 238 5.34 -15.71 16.05
CA GLN A 238 6.78 -15.66 16.32
C GLN A 238 7.46 -14.59 15.46
N ASN A 239 8.25 -13.74 16.11
CA ASN A 239 8.82 -12.53 15.56
C ASN A 239 10.34 -12.51 15.78
N ILE A 240 11.03 -11.88 14.85
CA ILE A 240 12.47 -11.64 14.81
C ILE A 240 12.65 -10.14 14.57
N GLY A 241 13.63 -9.51 15.20
CA GLY A 241 13.84 -8.06 15.08
C GLY A 241 15.15 -7.62 15.72
N PHE A 242 15.53 -6.38 15.46
CA PHE A 242 16.88 -5.89 15.76
C PHE A 242 16.86 -4.79 16.81
N SER A 243 17.97 -4.64 17.52
CA SER A 243 18.15 -3.56 18.50
C SER A 243 19.61 -3.17 18.60
N PHE A 244 19.83 -1.88 18.80
CA PHE A 244 21.16 -1.27 18.76
C PHE A 244 21.41 -0.41 20.00
N TRP A 245 22.67 -0.22 20.36
CA TRP A 245 23.07 0.72 21.40
C TRP A 245 24.47 1.25 21.10
N ASN A 246 24.67 2.55 21.27
CA ASN A 246 25.90 3.31 21.00
C ASN A 246 26.63 3.73 22.29
N GLU A 247 26.30 3.09 23.43
CA GLU A 247 26.69 3.47 24.81
C GLU A 247 26.20 4.85 25.30
N GLU A 248 25.72 5.73 24.41
CA GLU A 248 25.28 7.11 24.68
C GLU A 248 23.75 7.25 24.89
N ASP A 249 22.93 6.40 24.26
CA ASP A 249 21.47 6.39 24.41
C ASP A 249 21.00 5.84 25.77
N ASP A 250 19.93 6.41 26.35
CA ASP A 250 19.38 5.98 27.65
C ASP A 250 18.70 4.59 27.63
N PHE A 251 18.53 4.00 26.45
CA PHE A 251 17.88 2.70 26.26
C PHE A 251 18.27 2.07 24.90
N LEU A 252 18.10 0.75 24.79
CA LEU A 252 18.30 0.02 23.53
C LEU A 252 17.32 0.53 22.45
N LYS A 253 17.84 0.82 21.27
CA LYS A 253 17.10 1.25 20.08
C LYS A 253 16.39 0.05 19.45
N GLU A 254 15.31 -0.45 20.07
CA GLU A 254 14.50 -1.57 19.55
C GLU A 254 13.31 -1.14 18.67
N ARG A 255 13.05 0.18 18.53
CA ARG A 255 11.98 0.78 17.70
C ARG A 255 12.44 2.07 17.02
N LEU A 256 11.75 2.42 15.94
CA LEU A 256 11.86 3.73 15.29
C LEU A 256 11.05 4.79 16.03
N PHE A 257 11.70 5.87 16.45
CA PHE A 257 11.11 7.00 17.14
C PHE A 257 10.35 7.95 16.20
N GLY A 258 9.32 8.62 16.74
CA GLY A 258 8.62 9.69 16.06
C GLY A 258 7.71 10.47 16.99
N LEU A 259 7.04 11.46 16.41
CA LEU A 259 6.09 12.35 17.08
C LEU A 259 4.65 11.96 16.77
N SER A 260 3.72 12.29 17.66
CA SER A 260 2.27 12.19 17.41
C SER A 260 1.66 13.48 16.86
N ASN A 261 0.41 13.40 16.39
CA ASN A 261 -0.41 14.54 15.95
C ASN A 261 -0.37 15.79 16.85
N PRO A 262 -0.44 15.71 18.20
CA PRO A 262 -0.29 16.88 19.08
C PRO A 262 1.15 17.30 19.40
N GLN A 263 2.18 16.65 18.82
CA GLN A 263 3.61 16.91 19.10
C GLN A 263 4.38 17.46 17.89
N GLY A 264 4.06 17.03 16.67
CA GLY A 264 4.52 17.71 15.47
C GLY A 264 3.74 19.01 15.24
N ASN A 265 4.35 20.00 14.60
CA ASN A 265 3.65 21.23 14.22
C ASN A 265 2.63 20.99 13.08
N HIS A 266 2.87 19.97 12.24
CA HIS A 266 1.94 19.53 11.19
C HIS A 266 1.16 18.26 11.53
N GLY A 267 1.75 17.30 12.25
CA GLY A 267 1.08 16.05 12.62
C GLY A 267 2.02 15.00 13.19
N GLU A 268 1.63 13.74 13.02
CA GLU A 268 2.43 12.55 13.34
C GLU A 268 3.62 12.41 12.38
N SER A 269 4.80 11.97 12.83
CA SER A 269 5.99 11.94 11.95
C SER A 269 7.13 11.11 12.51
N VAL A 270 7.66 10.18 11.71
CA VAL A 270 8.86 9.41 12.05
C VAL A 270 10.10 10.31 12.01
N LYS A 271 10.99 10.20 13.01
CA LYS A 271 12.19 11.04 13.16
C LYS A 271 13.47 10.23 13.06
N GLU A 272 13.51 9.30 12.11
CA GLU A 272 14.57 8.28 11.97
C GLU A 272 14.99 8.15 10.50
N ALA A 273 16.29 8.17 10.23
CA ALA A 273 16.81 7.94 8.88
C ALA A 273 16.91 6.43 8.59
N HIS A 274 15.93 5.91 7.86
CA HIS A 274 15.85 4.51 7.42
C HIS A 274 15.33 4.42 5.98
N PHE A 275 15.58 3.29 5.30
CA PHE A 275 15.30 3.10 3.88
C PHE A 275 14.99 1.64 3.49
N HIS A 276 14.01 1.47 2.59
CA HIS A 276 13.57 0.17 2.04
C HIS A 276 14.35 -0.19 0.76
N LEU A 277 15.57 -0.71 0.89
CA LEU A 277 16.48 -0.87 -0.26
C LEU A 277 16.12 -2.00 -1.24
N ASP A 278 15.73 -3.17 -0.75
CA ASP A 278 15.33 -4.30 -1.59
C ASP A 278 14.35 -5.25 -0.88
N ASN A 279 13.44 -5.91 -1.63
CA ASN A 279 12.48 -6.87 -1.06
C ASN A 279 11.71 -7.65 -2.13
N THR A 280 12.03 -8.92 -2.37
CA THR A 280 11.33 -9.74 -3.38
C THR A 280 9.90 -10.10 -2.95
N PRO A 281 8.97 -10.38 -3.88
CA PRO A 281 7.55 -10.59 -3.54
C PRO A 281 7.25 -11.84 -2.70
N THR A 282 8.13 -12.84 -2.68
CA THR A 282 8.09 -13.96 -1.73
C THR A 282 8.95 -13.76 -0.48
N HIS A 283 9.57 -12.59 -0.33
CA HIS A 283 10.49 -12.24 0.75
C HIS A 283 11.66 -13.23 0.82
N SER A 284 12.16 -13.67 -0.34
CA SER A 284 13.30 -14.58 -0.52
C SER A 284 14.65 -13.86 -0.41
N TYR A 285 14.67 -12.56 -0.70
CA TYR A 285 15.71 -11.59 -0.39
C TYR A 285 15.04 -10.31 0.14
N MET A 286 15.60 -9.71 1.19
CA MET A 286 15.18 -8.42 1.72
C MET A 286 16.42 -7.64 2.20
N LYS A 287 16.43 -6.32 1.99
CA LYS A 287 17.49 -5.41 2.45
C LYS A 287 16.90 -4.11 2.97
N PHE A 288 17.24 -3.80 4.21
CA PHE A 288 16.89 -2.57 4.92
C PHE A 288 18.19 -1.82 5.27
N LEU A 289 18.12 -0.49 5.37
CA LEU A 289 19.21 0.33 5.92
C LEU A 289 18.66 1.21 7.04
N TYR A 290 19.34 1.18 8.18
CA TYR A 290 19.14 2.13 9.27
C TYR A 290 20.39 2.97 9.48
N LYS A 291 20.25 4.30 9.53
CA LYS A 291 21.33 5.25 9.82
C LYS A 291 21.27 5.66 11.29
N TYR A 292 21.97 4.93 12.15
CA TYR A 292 21.94 5.11 13.61
C TYR A 292 23.04 6.08 14.06
N PRO A 293 22.75 7.18 14.76
CA PRO A 293 23.78 8.10 15.24
C PRO A 293 24.79 7.47 16.23
N GLN A 294 26.04 7.90 16.17
CA GLN A 294 27.07 7.56 17.18
C GLN A 294 26.94 8.39 18.46
N LYS A 295 26.52 9.67 18.31
CA LYS A 295 26.15 10.53 19.43
C LYS A 295 24.79 10.10 19.99
N LYS A 296 24.53 10.42 21.26
CA LYS A 296 23.19 10.31 21.88
C LYS A 296 22.10 10.88 20.97
N PHE A 297 21.03 10.10 20.77
CA PHE A 297 19.96 10.44 19.85
C PHE A 297 19.13 11.65 20.35
N PRO A 298 18.77 12.63 19.48
CA PRO A 298 18.27 13.94 19.88
C PRO A 298 16.78 13.98 20.28
N TYR A 299 16.28 13.00 21.06
CA TYR A 299 14.87 12.85 21.43
C TYR A 299 14.22 14.12 22.01
N GLU A 300 14.90 14.78 22.97
CA GLU A 300 14.36 15.98 23.61
C GLU A 300 14.37 17.21 22.71
N ASP A 301 15.30 17.30 21.76
CA ASP A 301 15.42 18.43 20.84
C ASP A 301 14.34 18.34 19.75
N LEU A 302 14.20 17.15 19.14
CA LEU A 302 13.14 16.81 18.19
C LEU A 302 11.74 17.10 18.75
N LEU A 303 11.49 16.78 20.04
CA LEU A 303 10.24 17.14 20.72
C LEU A 303 10.08 18.66 20.90
N LYS A 304 11.06 19.31 21.54
CA LYS A 304 10.92 20.72 21.97
C LYS A 304 10.86 21.69 20.81
N GLU A 305 11.61 21.45 19.74
CA GLU A 305 11.65 22.33 18.58
C GLU A 305 10.39 22.17 17.72
N ASN A 306 9.90 20.96 17.46
CA ASN A 306 8.62 20.77 16.78
C ASN A 306 7.45 21.36 17.59
N ALA A 307 7.41 21.15 18.91
CA ALA A 307 6.39 21.74 19.78
C ALA A 307 6.51 23.28 19.95
N ARG A 308 7.63 23.88 19.54
CA ARG A 308 7.83 25.35 19.50
C ARG A 308 7.39 25.96 18.16
N ARG A 309 7.39 25.17 17.08
CA ARG A 309 7.06 25.61 15.73
C ARG A 309 5.55 25.75 15.51
N SER A 310 5.19 26.64 14.60
CA SER A 310 3.83 26.87 14.12
C SER A 310 3.54 26.08 12.84
N ARG A 311 2.30 26.13 12.34
CA ARG A 311 1.95 25.62 11.00
C ARG A 311 2.45 26.50 9.84
N GLU A 312 3.02 27.68 10.12
CA GLU A 312 3.73 28.48 9.11
C GLU A 312 5.21 28.06 8.98
N ASP A 313 5.75 27.37 9.99
CA ASP A 313 7.10 26.83 9.97
C ASP A 313 7.16 25.46 9.26
N LYS A 314 8.28 25.17 8.60
CA LYS A 314 8.59 23.80 8.16
C LYS A 314 8.73 22.87 9.36
N GLU A 315 8.38 21.60 9.20
CA GLU A 315 8.68 20.57 10.20
C GLU A 315 10.18 20.50 10.54
N TYR A 316 10.53 20.08 11.76
CA TYR A 316 11.92 19.78 12.16
C TYR A 316 12.17 18.27 12.13
N GLN A 317 13.23 17.86 11.43
CA GLN A 317 13.57 16.47 11.14
C GLN A 317 14.95 16.10 11.66
N ILE A 318 15.23 14.80 11.80
CA ILE A 318 16.51 14.31 12.34
C ILE A 318 17.73 14.83 11.55
N ILE A 319 17.59 15.02 10.24
CA ILE A 319 18.63 15.59 9.37
C ILE A 319 19.01 17.04 9.69
N ASP A 320 18.12 17.80 10.32
CA ASP A 320 18.32 19.20 10.72
C ASP A 320 19.12 19.35 12.04
N THR A 321 19.16 18.29 12.87
CA THR A 321 19.68 18.34 14.25
C THR A 321 21.20 18.42 14.37
N GLY A 322 21.93 18.31 13.26
CA GLY A 322 23.39 18.16 13.24
C GLY A 322 23.92 16.84 13.82
N VAL A 323 23.05 15.88 14.16
CA VAL A 323 23.49 14.60 14.74
C VAL A 323 24.36 13.78 13.78
N PHE A 324 24.11 13.91 12.46
CA PHE A 324 24.87 13.28 11.38
C PHE A 324 26.12 14.06 10.93
N ASP A 325 26.42 15.22 11.54
CA ASP A 325 27.57 16.03 11.15
C ASP A 325 28.89 15.36 11.51
N GLU A 326 29.92 15.59 10.68
CA GLU A 326 31.19 14.85 10.64
C GLU A 326 31.00 13.35 10.34
N ASP A 327 29.92 12.98 9.66
CA ASP A 327 29.56 11.59 9.29
C ASP A 327 29.44 10.62 10.48
N ARG A 328 29.15 11.14 11.68
CA ARG A 328 29.15 10.40 12.96
C ARG A 328 27.93 9.50 13.15
N TYR A 329 27.78 8.52 12.27
CA TYR A 329 26.70 7.53 12.28
C TYR A 329 27.16 6.15 11.79
N TRP A 330 26.31 5.18 12.05
CA TRP A 330 26.40 3.81 11.57
C TRP A 330 25.51 3.62 10.35
N ASP A 331 26.06 3.15 9.23
CA ASP A 331 25.26 2.56 8.16
C ASP A 331 25.00 1.09 8.51
N ILE A 332 23.84 0.81 9.10
CA ILE A 332 23.43 -0.54 9.51
C ILE A 332 22.57 -1.16 8.41
N PHE A 333 23.20 -1.96 7.55
CA PHE A 333 22.49 -2.80 6.58
C PHE A 333 21.98 -4.05 7.27
N ILE A 334 20.70 -4.36 7.07
CA ILE A 334 20.04 -5.57 7.57
C ILE A 334 19.54 -6.34 6.35
N GLU A 335 20.18 -7.47 6.06
CA GLU A 335 19.86 -8.35 4.94
C GLU A 335 19.22 -9.64 5.45
N THR A 336 18.13 -10.06 4.81
CA THR A 336 17.47 -11.35 5.07
C THR A 336 17.39 -12.16 3.79
N ALA A 337 17.75 -13.44 3.86
CA ALA A 337 17.64 -14.40 2.77
C ALA A 337 16.85 -15.64 3.21
N LYS A 338 16.23 -16.33 2.25
CA LYS A 338 15.71 -17.69 2.45
C LYS A 338 16.63 -18.70 1.78
N GLU A 339 16.72 -19.91 2.35
CA GLU A 339 17.53 -20.99 1.79
C GLU A 339 17.08 -21.38 0.36
N SER A 340 17.92 -22.10 -0.39
CA SER A 340 17.63 -22.41 -1.80
C SER A 340 16.31 -23.16 -2.02
N ASP A 341 15.87 -24.00 -1.08
CA ASP A 341 14.68 -24.82 -1.25
C ASP A 341 13.73 -24.96 -0.04
N ASP A 342 14.01 -24.45 1.17
CA ASP A 342 13.03 -24.40 2.27
C ASP A 342 12.59 -22.95 2.60
N PRO A 343 11.29 -22.60 2.46
CA PRO A 343 10.76 -21.28 2.79
C PRO A 343 10.69 -20.96 4.30
N ASP A 344 10.92 -21.94 5.17
CA ASP A 344 10.93 -21.78 6.63
C ASP A 344 12.34 -21.59 7.21
N GLU A 345 13.38 -21.62 6.37
CA GLU A 345 14.80 -21.46 6.74
C GLU A 345 15.24 -20.03 6.38
N LEU A 346 15.51 -19.21 7.40
CA LEU A 346 15.83 -17.79 7.25
C LEU A 346 17.29 -17.52 7.65
N LEU A 347 18.00 -16.73 6.86
CA LEU A 347 19.38 -16.29 7.09
C LEU A 347 19.38 -14.76 7.26
N PHE A 348 20.06 -14.24 8.28
CA PHE A 348 20.08 -12.82 8.61
C PHE A 348 21.51 -12.30 8.78
N ARG A 349 21.91 -11.30 7.98
CA ARG A 349 23.20 -10.63 8.01
C ARG A 349 23.01 -9.16 8.38
N VAL A 350 23.62 -8.73 9.48
CA VAL A 350 23.68 -7.32 9.88
C VAL A 350 25.10 -6.83 9.69
N THR A 351 25.29 -5.80 8.86
CA THR A 351 26.60 -5.18 8.60
C THR A 351 26.52 -3.70 8.96
N ALA A 352 27.19 -3.30 10.03
CA ALA A 352 27.19 -1.93 10.55
C ALA A 352 28.54 -1.26 10.29
N TRP A 353 28.57 -0.32 9.34
CA TRP A 353 29.78 0.44 8.98
C TRP A 353 29.94 1.69 9.85
N ASN A 354 31.14 1.91 10.39
CA ASN A 354 31.49 3.20 10.98
C ASN A 354 31.73 4.23 9.85
N ARG A 355 30.91 5.29 9.77
CA ARG A 355 31.12 6.41 8.85
C ARG A 355 31.89 7.58 9.47
N GLY A 356 31.98 7.62 10.80
CA GLY A 356 32.64 8.68 11.54
C GLY A 356 34.18 8.61 11.46
N PRO A 357 34.88 9.70 11.87
CA PRO A 357 36.33 9.82 11.76
C PRO A 357 37.10 9.19 12.94
N ASP A 358 36.40 8.73 13.98
CA ASP A 358 36.96 8.15 15.21
C ASP A 358 36.38 6.74 15.44
N PRO A 359 37.08 5.83 16.14
CA PRO A 359 36.52 4.56 16.59
C PRO A 359 35.30 4.80 17.48
N ALA A 360 34.26 3.98 17.35
CA ALA A 360 33.01 4.15 18.08
C ALA A 360 32.43 2.81 18.58
N PRO A 361 31.87 2.76 19.80
CA PRO A 361 31.28 1.53 20.35
C PRO A 361 29.92 1.23 19.70
N LEU A 362 29.66 -0.06 19.49
CA LEU A 362 28.35 -0.53 19.02
C LEU A 362 27.97 -1.85 19.70
N HIS A 363 26.71 -1.97 20.11
CA HIS A 363 26.12 -3.24 20.47
C HIS A 363 25.04 -3.61 19.45
N ILE A 364 25.06 -4.84 18.98
CA ILE A 364 24.06 -5.40 18.08
C ILE A 364 23.34 -6.52 18.83
N ILE A 365 22.02 -6.40 18.94
CA ILE A 365 21.18 -7.31 19.74
C ILE A 365 20.00 -7.83 18.89
N PRO A 366 20.18 -8.89 18.09
CA PRO A 366 19.06 -9.55 17.44
C PRO A 366 18.20 -10.28 18.49
N GLN A 367 16.88 -10.11 18.37
CA GLN A 367 15.88 -10.63 19.28
C GLN A 367 14.94 -11.62 18.55
N VAL A 368 14.50 -12.67 19.26
CA VAL A 368 13.46 -13.60 18.81
C VAL A 368 12.44 -13.77 19.93
N TRP A 369 11.16 -13.52 19.65
CA TRP A 369 10.10 -13.58 20.66
C TRP A 369 8.76 -14.06 20.12
N PHE A 370 7.92 -14.55 21.03
CA PHE A 370 6.51 -14.82 20.73
C PHE A 370 5.63 -13.63 21.11
N ARG A 371 4.65 -13.29 20.26
CA ARG A 371 3.58 -12.34 20.59
C ARG A 371 2.83 -12.87 21.81
N ASN A 372 2.52 -12.01 22.78
CA ASN A 372 1.84 -12.45 23.99
C ASN A 372 0.40 -12.86 23.67
N THR A 373 0.07 -14.16 23.73
CA THR A 373 -1.31 -14.67 23.61
C THR A 373 -1.87 -15.17 24.95
N TRP A 374 -1.00 -15.57 25.86
CA TRP A 374 -1.32 -16.26 27.11
C TRP A 374 -1.86 -15.32 28.21
N SER A 375 -1.48 -14.04 28.21
CA SER A 375 -1.86 -13.11 29.30
C SER A 375 -3.35 -12.74 29.34
N TRP A 376 -4.07 -12.95 28.23
CA TRP A 376 -5.41 -12.37 28.01
C TRP A 376 -6.56 -13.27 28.48
N GLY A 377 -6.28 -14.53 28.84
CA GLY A 377 -7.30 -15.49 29.27
C GLY A 377 -8.19 -16.03 28.15
N ARG A 378 -7.71 -15.98 26.89
CA ARG A 378 -8.40 -16.52 25.71
C ARG A 378 -7.81 -17.83 25.21
N GLU A 379 -6.53 -18.09 25.49
CA GLU A 379 -5.86 -19.34 25.14
C GLU A 379 -5.60 -20.23 26.38
N PRO A 380 -5.60 -21.56 26.23
CA PRO A 380 -5.16 -22.48 27.28
C PRO A 380 -3.67 -22.32 27.64
N GLU A 381 -3.34 -22.47 28.92
CA GLU A 381 -1.97 -22.31 29.44
C GLU A 381 -0.98 -23.34 28.86
N ASP A 382 -1.45 -24.54 28.49
CA ASP A 382 -0.65 -25.57 27.82
C ASP A 382 -0.22 -25.23 26.39
N ARG A 383 -0.76 -24.13 25.82
CA ARG A 383 -0.30 -23.56 24.55
C ARG A 383 0.80 -22.52 24.69
N LYS A 384 1.11 -22.04 25.90
CA LYS A 384 2.15 -21.01 26.09
C LYS A 384 3.45 -21.52 25.44
N PRO A 385 4.02 -20.79 24.46
CA PRO A 385 5.23 -21.22 23.78
C PRO A 385 6.45 -21.02 24.68
N SER A 386 7.61 -21.51 24.24
CA SER A 386 8.85 -21.32 24.98
C SER A 386 10.06 -21.15 24.07
N ILE A 387 11.09 -20.47 24.59
CA ILE A 387 12.45 -20.40 24.07
C ILE A 387 13.39 -20.74 25.22
N ALA A 388 14.37 -21.61 24.99
CA ALA A 388 15.36 -22.02 25.97
C ALA A 388 16.77 -22.16 25.36
N THR A 389 17.78 -22.27 26.21
CA THR A 389 19.15 -22.64 25.80
C THR A 389 19.18 -24.01 25.11
N HIS A 390 20.07 -24.15 24.12
CA HIS A 390 20.33 -25.39 23.38
C HIS A 390 21.84 -25.64 23.25
N THR A 391 22.59 -24.63 22.81
CA THR A 391 24.06 -24.56 22.93
C THR A 391 24.46 -23.15 23.37
N GLU A 392 25.76 -22.89 23.56
CA GLU A 392 26.27 -21.55 23.92
C GLU A 392 25.97 -20.49 22.83
N ILE A 393 25.80 -20.93 21.57
CA ILE A 393 25.51 -20.09 20.39
C ILE A 393 24.12 -20.35 19.78
N ALA A 394 23.28 -21.17 20.41
CA ALA A 394 21.95 -21.51 19.89
C ALA A 394 20.85 -21.54 20.96
N ALA A 395 19.71 -20.93 20.64
CA ALA A 395 18.49 -21.03 21.44
C ALA A 395 17.43 -21.87 20.70
N LYS A 396 16.80 -22.82 21.39
CA LYS A 396 15.68 -23.61 20.86
C LYS A 396 14.34 -22.99 21.27
N SER A 397 13.47 -22.75 20.30
CA SER A 397 12.09 -22.29 20.47
C SER A 397 11.08 -23.38 20.12
N LYS A 398 9.88 -23.28 20.67
CA LYS A 398 8.79 -24.26 20.52
C LYS A 398 7.43 -23.56 20.54
N HIS A 399 6.66 -23.75 19.47
CA HIS A 399 5.27 -23.29 19.35
C HIS A 399 4.34 -24.45 18.98
N HIS A 400 3.11 -24.46 19.51
CA HIS A 400 2.16 -25.55 19.27
C HIS A 400 1.68 -25.67 17.80
N SER A 401 1.91 -24.64 16.98
CA SER A 401 1.56 -24.60 15.54
C SER A 401 2.76 -24.43 14.60
N LEU A 402 3.82 -23.73 15.01
CA LEU A 402 5.01 -23.49 14.18
C LEU A 402 6.07 -24.59 14.29
N GLY A 403 5.96 -25.46 15.32
CA GLY A 403 6.88 -26.55 15.61
C GLY A 403 8.01 -26.17 16.58
N ASP A 404 9.02 -27.03 16.62
CA ASP A 404 10.32 -26.73 17.23
C ASP A 404 11.21 -26.01 16.20
N ARG A 405 12.00 -25.03 16.64
CA ARG A 405 12.94 -24.24 15.80
C ARG A 405 14.17 -23.80 16.58
N PHE A 406 15.24 -23.45 15.88
CA PHE A 406 16.49 -22.99 16.46
C PHE A 406 16.86 -21.60 15.92
N PHE A 407 17.36 -20.76 16.81
CA PHE A 407 18.01 -19.48 16.53
C PHE A 407 19.49 -19.70 16.80
N LEU A 408 20.26 -19.90 15.72
CA LEU A 408 21.67 -20.28 15.74
C LEU A 408 22.51 -19.13 15.20
N LEU A 409 23.52 -18.71 15.96
CA LEU A 409 24.38 -17.57 15.63
C LEU A 409 25.81 -18.01 15.34
N SER A 410 26.52 -17.22 14.53
CA SER A 410 27.98 -17.30 14.46
C SER A 410 28.63 -16.32 15.45
N PRO A 411 29.89 -16.54 15.85
CA PRO A 411 30.77 -15.46 16.30
C PRO A 411 30.84 -14.33 15.27
N SER A 412 31.18 -13.11 15.69
CA SER A 412 31.61 -12.03 14.80
C SER A 412 33.13 -11.87 14.89
N PRO A 413 33.83 -11.42 13.84
CA PRO A 413 35.22 -10.97 13.97
C PRO A 413 35.41 -9.93 15.09
N GLY A 414 36.57 -9.99 15.73
CA GLY A 414 37.03 -8.99 16.70
C GLY A 414 37.26 -7.61 16.07
N VAL A 415 37.10 -6.54 16.88
CA VAL A 415 37.30 -5.15 16.43
C VAL A 415 38.48 -4.43 17.12
N GLY A 416 39.00 -5.00 18.22
CA GLY A 416 40.15 -4.45 18.95
C GLY A 416 41.44 -5.24 18.77
N SER A 417 42.50 -4.80 19.45
CA SER A 417 43.87 -5.31 19.28
C SER A 417 44.11 -6.71 19.84
N SER A 418 43.15 -7.32 20.54
CA SER A 418 43.19 -8.76 20.88
C SER A 418 43.12 -9.65 19.64
N GLY A 419 42.31 -9.27 18.65
CA GLY A 419 41.89 -10.14 17.55
C GLY A 419 40.94 -11.28 17.96
N ASP A 420 40.41 -11.29 19.19
CA ASP A 420 39.48 -12.31 19.67
C ASP A 420 38.08 -12.14 19.04
N ASP A 421 37.46 -13.23 18.57
CA ASP A 421 36.14 -13.21 17.94
C ASP A 421 35.03 -12.86 18.97
N VAL A 422 34.16 -11.89 18.65
CA VAL A 422 33.04 -11.42 19.50
C VAL A 422 31.94 -12.48 19.55
N LEU A 423 31.87 -13.20 20.66
CA LEU A 423 30.88 -14.26 20.90
C LEU A 423 29.49 -13.72 21.29
N PRO A 424 28.39 -14.30 20.77
CA PRO A 424 27.03 -13.92 21.14
C PRO A 424 26.69 -14.29 22.59
N LYS A 425 26.24 -13.32 23.39
CA LYS A 425 25.72 -13.58 24.73
C LYS A 425 24.21 -13.80 24.71
N LEU A 426 23.78 -15.07 24.74
CA LEU A 426 22.36 -15.44 24.80
C LEU A 426 21.70 -15.09 26.15
N MET A 427 20.56 -14.41 26.08
CA MET A 427 19.78 -13.93 27.22
C MET A 427 18.30 -14.20 27.03
N TYR A 428 17.62 -14.50 28.14
CA TYR A 428 16.24 -15.00 28.13
C TYR A 428 15.36 -14.18 29.07
N THR A 429 14.16 -13.84 28.62
CA THR A 429 13.10 -13.23 29.41
C THR A 429 11.73 -13.66 28.88
N GLU A 430 10.69 -13.10 29.43
CA GLU A 430 9.31 -13.33 28.99
C GLU A 430 8.74 -12.06 28.37
N ASN A 431 7.95 -12.18 27.31
CA ASN A 431 7.24 -11.04 26.69
C ASN A 431 6.03 -10.60 27.54
N ASP A 432 6.18 -10.60 28.86
CA ASP A 432 5.16 -10.24 29.85
C ASP A 432 5.35 -8.79 30.29
N THR A 433 4.23 -8.07 30.49
CA THR A 433 4.21 -6.69 30.97
C THR A 433 4.88 -6.54 32.33
N ASN A 434 5.77 -5.56 32.47
CA ASN A 434 6.36 -5.14 33.74
C ASN A 434 5.37 -4.25 34.53
N PHE A 435 4.38 -4.88 35.16
CA PHE A 435 3.40 -4.23 36.03
C PHE A 435 4.03 -3.42 37.18
N LYS A 436 5.23 -3.80 37.63
CA LYS A 436 5.97 -3.08 38.67
C LYS A 436 6.47 -1.71 38.19
N ALA A 437 7.11 -1.67 37.02
CA ALA A 437 7.61 -0.41 36.46
C ALA A 437 6.45 0.53 36.05
N LEU A 438 5.40 -0.02 35.45
CA LEU A 438 4.31 0.76 34.85
C LEU A 438 3.21 1.17 35.84
N TYR A 439 2.93 0.34 36.87
CA TYR A 439 1.72 0.49 37.69
C TYR A 439 1.94 0.21 39.19
N ASP A 440 3.20 0.14 39.66
CA ASP A 440 3.61 -0.21 41.04
C ASP A 440 2.93 -1.49 41.58
N GLN A 441 2.75 -2.49 40.71
CA GLN A 441 2.10 -3.77 41.03
C GLN A 441 3.09 -4.94 40.96
N GLU A 442 2.87 -5.97 41.76
CA GLU A 442 3.74 -7.15 41.76
C GLU A 442 3.64 -7.92 40.44
N ASN A 443 4.76 -8.10 39.74
CA ASN A 443 4.83 -8.92 38.53
C ASN A 443 4.58 -10.39 38.89
N LYS A 444 3.82 -11.11 38.05
CA LYS A 444 3.59 -12.57 38.19
C LYS A 444 4.90 -13.38 38.21
N GLN A 445 5.97 -12.83 37.62
CA GLN A 445 7.33 -13.36 37.63
C GLN A 445 8.36 -12.22 37.54
N PRO A 446 9.62 -12.39 37.99
CA PRO A 446 10.61 -11.31 37.97
C PRO A 446 11.18 -10.97 36.58
N TYR A 447 11.10 -11.89 35.61
CA TYR A 447 11.63 -11.73 34.26
C TYR A 447 10.50 -11.27 33.32
N VAL A 448 10.66 -10.11 32.70
CA VAL A 448 9.60 -9.37 31.97
C VAL A 448 10.19 -8.66 30.74
N LYS A 449 9.33 -8.08 29.88
CA LYS A 449 9.67 -7.64 28.51
C LYS A 449 10.92 -6.76 28.40
N ASP A 450 11.13 -5.86 29.36
CA ASP A 450 12.23 -4.88 29.37
C ASP A 450 13.58 -5.41 29.88
N ALA A 451 13.67 -6.68 30.30
CA ALA A 451 14.85 -7.23 30.99
C ALA A 451 16.18 -7.02 30.25
N PHE A 452 16.20 -6.98 28.92
CA PHE A 452 17.43 -6.75 28.14
C PHE A 452 17.94 -5.31 28.26
N HIS A 453 17.05 -4.31 28.31
CA HIS A 453 17.41 -2.92 28.57
C HIS A 453 18.08 -2.81 29.94
N ARG A 454 17.42 -3.33 30.98
CA ARG A 454 17.93 -3.30 32.36
C ARG A 454 19.23 -4.08 32.52
N TYR A 455 19.41 -5.18 31.80
CA TYR A 455 20.63 -5.99 31.89
C TYR A 455 21.84 -5.33 31.19
N ILE A 456 21.64 -4.78 30.00
CA ILE A 456 22.71 -4.16 29.19
C ILE A 456 23.02 -2.76 29.72
N VAL A 457 22.03 -1.86 29.66
CA VAL A 457 22.17 -0.41 29.91
C VAL A 457 22.24 -0.10 31.41
N ASP A 458 21.22 -0.46 32.19
CA ASP A 458 21.19 -0.19 33.64
C ASP A 458 22.13 -1.10 34.45
N GLY A 459 22.72 -2.12 33.81
CA GLY A 459 23.65 -3.06 34.44
C GLY A 459 23.01 -4.06 35.41
N GLU A 460 21.68 -4.16 35.51
CA GLU A 460 20.95 -5.08 36.41
C GLU A 460 21.15 -6.55 36.00
N LYS A 461 22.26 -7.17 36.44
CA LYS A 461 22.61 -8.54 36.02
C LYS A 461 21.67 -9.64 36.52
N ALA A 462 20.65 -9.31 37.32
CA ALA A 462 19.57 -10.19 37.74
C ALA A 462 18.24 -10.00 36.97
N ALA A 463 18.19 -9.12 35.97
CA ALA A 463 16.97 -8.81 35.21
C ALA A 463 16.53 -9.93 34.25
N VAL A 464 17.49 -10.71 33.71
CA VAL A 464 17.26 -11.83 32.78
C VAL A 464 17.14 -13.17 33.54
N ASN A 465 16.46 -14.15 32.94
CA ASN A 465 16.20 -15.43 33.59
C ASN A 465 17.47 -16.32 33.65
N PRO A 466 18.01 -16.61 34.85
CA PRO A 466 19.18 -17.48 35.00
C PRO A 466 18.90 -18.95 34.71
N ALA A 467 17.63 -19.36 34.59
CA ALA A 467 17.25 -20.68 34.08
C ALA A 467 17.29 -20.77 32.54
N GLN A 468 17.76 -19.72 31.85
CA GLN A 468 17.96 -19.64 30.41
C GLN A 468 16.74 -20.11 29.59
N THR A 469 15.56 -19.60 29.96
CA THR A 469 14.27 -19.95 29.34
C THR A 469 13.26 -18.80 29.46
N GLY A 470 12.23 -18.78 28.61
CA GLY A 470 11.16 -17.79 28.62
C GLY A 470 10.35 -17.80 27.32
N THR A 471 9.84 -16.64 26.89
CA THR A 471 9.14 -16.44 25.60
C THR A 471 9.81 -15.40 24.69
N LYS A 472 10.86 -14.74 25.18
CA LYS A 472 11.65 -13.72 24.48
C LYS A 472 13.14 -13.99 24.71
N CYS A 473 13.92 -14.03 23.63
CA CYS A 473 15.35 -14.32 23.63
C CYS A 473 16.10 -13.21 22.87
N ALA A 474 17.33 -12.92 23.28
CA ALA A 474 18.23 -12.01 22.58
C ALA A 474 19.66 -12.55 22.59
N ALA A 475 20.41 -12.27 21.53
CA ALA A 475 21.85 -12.51 21.48
C ALA A 475 22.55 -11.14 21.50
N TRP A 476 23.32 -10.84 22.55
CA TRP A 476 24.04 -9.57 22.64
C TRP A 476 25.47 -9.75 22.12
N PHE A 477 25.80 -9.06 21.02
CA PHE A 477 27.16 -8.82 20.54
C PHE A 477 27.65 -7.46 21.00
N ASN A 478 28.93 -7.37 21.32
CA ASN A 478 29.55 -6.19 21.92
C ASN A 478 30.83 -5.78 21.18
N PHE A 479 30.79 -4.64 20.49
CA PHE A 479 31.90 -4.08 19.72
C PHE A 479 32.38 -2.78 20.38
N ASN A 480 32.98 -2.91 21.58
CA ASN A 480 33.51 -1.77 22.35
C ASN A 480 34.99 -1.93 22.81
N GLU A 481 35.69 -2.97 22.34
CA GLU A 481 37.12 -3.14 22.58
C GLU A 481 37.92 -2.01 21.91
N ASP A 482 38.95 -1.47 22.58
CA ASP A 482 39.82 -0.38 22.12
C ASP A 482 39.13 0.91 21.62
N GLY A 483 37.84 1.08 21.92
CA GLY A 483 37.01 2.20 21.47
C GLY A 483 35.87 1.78 20.52
N GLY A 484 35.88 0.53 20.04
CA GLY A 484 34.85 -0.06 19.20
C GLY A 484 35.30 -0.27 17.75
N VAL A 485 34.40 -0.08 16.79
CA VAL A 485 34.72 -0.31 15.37
C VAL A 485 35.52 0.86 14.80
N ASP A 486 36.66 0.57 14.17
CA ASP A 486 37.54 1.57 13.54
C ASP A 486 36.85 2.37 12.40
N PRO A 487 37.29 3.61 12.10
CA PRO A 487 36.76 4.43 11.00
C PRO A 487 36.79 3.74 9.63
N GLY A 488 35.62 3.59 9.00
CA GLY A 488 35.48 2.93 7.70
C GLY A 488 35.47 1.41 7.72
N GLU A 489 35.69 0.77 8.88
CA GLU A 489 35.51 -0.67 9.08
C GLU A 489 34.05 -0.99 9.49
N CYS A 490 33.72 -2.27 9.68
CA CYS A 490 32.36 -2.69 10.03
C CYS A 490 32.28 -3.86 11.02
N ALA A 491 31.21 -3.88 11.82
CA ALA A 491 30.80 -5.03 12.62
C ALA A 491 29.80 -5.90 11.83
N VAL A 492 29.94 -7.23 11.90
CA VAL A 492 29.13 -8.18 11.09
C VAL A 492 28.53 -9.28 11.96
N VAL A 493 27.21 -9.30 12.09
CA VAL A 493 26.47 -10.34 12.83
C VAL A 493 25.70 -11.24 11.85
N ARG A 494 25.95 -12.56 11.92
CA ARG A 494 25.27 -13.60 11.12
C ARG A 494 24.47 -14.55 12.02
N PHE A 495 23.23 -14.86 11.64
CA PHE A 495 22.46 -15.95 12.25
C PHE A 495 21.48 -16.63 11.30
N ARG A 496 21.20 -17.91 11.58
CA ARG A 496 20.20 -18.74 10.87
C ARG A 496 19.05 -19.06 11.83
N PHE A 497 17.81 -18.89 11.34
CA PHE A 497 16.59 -19.28 12.04
C PHE A 497 15.93 -20.44 11.28
N THR A 498 15.91 -21.60 11.92
CA THR A 498 15.86 -22.91 11.25
C THR A 498 14.95 -23.91 11.97
N LYS A 499 14.46 -24.94 11.27
CA LYS A 499 13.89 -26.17 11.88
C LYS A 499 14.95 -27.23 12.17
N LYS A 500 16.12 -27.13 11.52
CA LYS A 500 17.21 -28.12 11.56
C LYS A 500 17.96 -27.97 12.88
N ASP A 501 18.19 -29.08 13.58
CA ASP A 501 19.01 -29.09 14.80
C ASP A 501 20.49 -29.02 14.38
N MET A 502 21.00 -27.80 14.24
CA MET A 502 22.35 -27.48 13.78
C MET A 502 23.21 -26.95 14.93
N THR A 503 24.45 -27.43 15.02
CA THR A 503 25.40 -27.10 16.10
C THR A 503 26.50 -26.13 15.68
N PHE A 504 26.62 -25.84 14.39
CA PHE A 504 27.54 -24.84 13.82
C PHE A 504 26.87 -24.15 12.62
N LEU A 505 27.32 -22.94 12.30
CA LEU A 505 26.93 -22.17 11.12
C LEU A 505 28.13 -22.11 10.19
N ASP A 506 27.95 -22.47 8.92
CA ASP A 506 28.96 -22.32 7.88
C ASP A 506 28.81 -20.91 7.27
N GLU A 507 29.80 -20.04 7.45
CA GLU A 507 29.73 -18.64 7.04
C GLU A 507 29.93 -18.44 5.54
N GLU A 508 30.64 -19.35 4.86
CA GLU A 508 30.85 -19.33 3.41
C GLU A 508 29.56 -19.76 2.69
N GLU A 509 28.96 -20.89 3.09
CA GLU A 509 27.63 -21.32 2.61
C GLU A 509 26.57 -20.22 2.86
N PHE A 510 26.62 -19.60 4.04
CA PHE A 510 25.67 -18.58 4.45
C PHE A 510 25.75 -17.32 3.59
N ASP A 511 26.95 -16.77 3.36
CA ASP A 511 27.11 -15.58 2.54
C ASP A 511 26.83 -15.88 1.06
N ASP A 512 27.24 -17.04 0.53
CA ASP A 512 26.91 -17.49 -0.83
C ASP A 512 25.39 -17.54 -1.07
N ILE A 513 24.61 -18.00 -0.08
CA ILE A 513 23.14 -17.99 -0.17
C ILE A 513 22.58 -16.56 -0.23
N ILE A 514 23.14 -15.61 0.53
CA ILE A 514 22.70 -14.21 0.51
C ILE A 514 23.06 -13.54 -0.83
N GLU A 515 24.29 -13.70 -1.30
CA GLU A 515 24.74 -13.11 -2.56
C GLU A 515 23.94 -13.65 -3.76
N LYS A 516 23.70 -14.97 -3.79
CA LYS A 516 22.81 -15.63 -4.76
C LYS A 516 21.36 -15.14 -4.67
N ARG A 517 20.84 -14.89 -3.46
CA ARG A 517 19.50 -14.32 -3.28
C ARG A 517 19.39 -12.90 -3.82
N ARG A 518 20.46 -12.10 -3.76
CA ARG A 518 20.54 -10.81 -4.44
C ARG A 518 20.58 -10.98 -5.97
N GLU A 519 21.39 -11.88 -6.52
CA GLU A 519 21.43 -12.12 -7.98
C GLU A 519 20.06 -12.51 -8.55
N GLU A 520 19.30 -13.36 -7.84
CA GLU A 520 17.94 -13.75 -8.25
C GLU A 520 16.92 -12.60 -8.12
N ALA A 521 17.14 -11.66 -7.19
CA ALA A 521 16.36 -10.42 -7.12
C ALA A 521 16.70 -9.47 -8.29
N ASP A 522 17.99 -9.34 -8.63
CA ASP A 522 18.46 -8.58 -9.79
C ASP A 522 17.84 -9.11 -11.11
N GLU A 523 17.85 -10.44 -11.30
CA GLU A 523 17.19 -11.13 -12.42
C GLU A 523 15.69 -10.78 -12.50
N PHE A 524 14.98 -10.90 -11.37
CA PHE A 524 13.55 -10.67 -11.27
C PHE A 524 13.16 -9.22 -11.59
N TYR A 525 13.82 -8.23 -10.99
CA TYR A 525 13.53 -6.82 -11.26
C TYR A 525 13.93 -6.38 -12.66
N TYR A 526 15.03 -6.93 -13.20
CA TYR A 526 15.40 -6.66 -14.59
C TYR A 526 14.34 -7.20 -15.57
N ARG A 527 13.78 -8.38 -15.33
CA ARG A 527 12.70 -8.97 -16.13
C ARG A 527 11.39 -8.16 -16.11
N ILE A 528 11.08 -7.45 -15.02
CA ILE A 528 9.89 -6.58 -14.93
C ILE A 528 10.00 -5.37 -15.85
N SER A 529 11.19 -4.76 -15.95
CA SER A 529 11.44 -3.60 -16.83
C SER A 529 12.73 -3.80 -17.66
N PRO A 530 12.70 -4.69 -18.67
CA PRO A 530 13.89 -5.10 -19.43
C PRO A 530 14.30 -4.11 -20.52
N MET A 531 13.52 -3.03 -20.71
CA MET A 531 13.86 -1.96 -21.64
C MET A 531 14.97 -1.06 -21.06
N PRO A 532 15.76 -0.37 -21.91
CA PRO A 532 16.74 0.60 -21.45
C PRO A 532 16.05 1.82 -20.82
N MET A 533 16.53 2.18 -19.64
CA MET A 533 16.22 3.40 -18.89
C MET A 533 17.49 3.77 -18.10
N THR A 534 17.56 4.95 -17.51
CA THR A 534 18.70 5.33 -16.65
C THR A 534 18.76 4.48 -15.40
N ASP A 535 19.97 4.28 -14.87
CA ASP A 535 20.16 3.53 -13.61
C ASP A 535 19.45 4.23 -12.43
N ASP A 536 19.31 5.56 -12.48
CA ASP A 536 18.55 6.35 -11.50
C ASP A 536 17.04 6.01 -11.52
N LEU A 537 16.41 5.98 -12.70
CA LEU A 537 15.00 5.57 -12.83
C LEU A 537 14.79 4.10 -12.46
N ARG A 538 15.75 3.23 -12.76
CA ARG A 538 15.73 1.82 -12.36
C ARG A 538 15.83 1.66 -10.83
N ASN A 539 16.67 2.46 -10.17
CA ASN A 539 16.79 2.50 -8.72
C ASN A 539 15.51 3.03 -8.04
N ILE A 540 14.95 4.13 -8.55
CA ILE A 540 13.65 4.68 -8.08
C ILE A 540 12.55 3.61 -8.19
N GLN A 541 12.46 2.91 -9.33
CA GLN A 541 11.48 1.84 -9.53
C GLN A 541 11.70 0.66 -8.56
N ARG A 542 12.95 0.22 -8.33
CA ARG A 542 13.25 -0.90 -7.42
C ARG A 542 12.93 -0.54 -5.97
N GLN A 543 13.31 0.64 -5.48
CA GLN A 543 13.01 1.05 -4.11
C GLN A 543 11.51 1.28 -3.88
N ALA A 544 10.78 1.80 -4.89
CA ALA A 544 9.32 1.86 -4.84
C ALA A 544 8.70 0.46 -4.74
N PHE A 545 9.15 -0.52 -5.53
CA PHE A 545 8.69 -1.91 -5.42
C PHE A 545 9.08 -2.58 -4.09
N SER A 546 10.28 -2.32 -3.59
CA SER A 546 10.76 -2.78 -2.28
C SER A 546 9.86 -2.27 -1.16
N GLY A 547 9.57 -0.96 -1.15
CA GLY A 547 8.66 -0.36 -0.17
C GLY A 547 7.26 -0.96 -0.21
N MET A 548 6.69 -1.24 -1.39
CA MET A 548 5.38 -1.94 -1.48
C MET A 548 5.38 -3.32 -0.79
N MET A 549 6.56 -3.94 -0.57
CA MET A 549 6.71 -5.19 0.17
C MET A 549 6.98 -4.98 1.66
N TRP A 550 7.72 -3.93 2.03
CA TRP A 550 7.99 -3.55 3.43
C TRP A 550 6.75 -2.94 4.12
N THR A 551 5.85 -2.28 3.39
CA THR A 551 4.54 -1.80 3.90
C THR A 551 3.50 -2.93 4.06
N LYS A 552 3.87 -4.21 3.89
CA LYS A 552 3.02 -5.35 4.24
C LYS A 552 3.08 -5.62 5.74
N GLN A 553 1.97 -5.54 6.46
CA GLN A 553 1.93 -5.76 7.91
C GLN A 553 0.84 -6.76 8.35
N HIS A 554 1.04 -7.40 9.50
CA HIS A 554 0.06 -8.29 10.13
C HIS A 554 -1.01 -7.49 10.87
N TYR A 555 -2.23 -7.52 10.34
CA TYR A 555 -3.36 -6.77 10.87
C TYR A 555 -4.38 -7.74 11.50
N HIS A 556 -4.34 -7.83 12.83
CA HIS A 556 -5.21 -8.69 13.63
C HIS A 556 -6.13 -7.89 14.55
N PHE A 557 -7.37 -7.63 14.15
CA PHE A 557 -8.36 -6.87 14.92
C PHE A 557 -9.65 -7.68 15.08
N VAL A 558 -10.20 -7.74 16.29
CA VAL A 558 -11.52 -8.36 16.52
C VAL A 558 -12.40 -7.41 17.32
N TRP A 559 -13.38 -6.78 16.68
CA TRP A 559 -14.16 -5.69 17.29
C TRP A 559 -14.80 -6.09 18.61
N ASP A 560 -15.37 -7.29 18.69
CA ASP A 560 -16.02 -7.78 19.92
C ASP A 560 -15.02 -7.99 21.08
N GLN A 561 -13.82 -8.47 20.78
CA GLN A 561 -12.77 -8.64 21.80
C GLN A 561 -12.19 -7.27 22.21
N TRP A 562 -12.02 -6.35 21.25
CA TRP A 562 -11.64 -4.98 21.55
C TRP A 562 -12.66 -4.32 22.46
N ALA A 563 -13.92 -4.21 22.03
CA ALA A 563 -14.97 -3.48 22.72
C ALA A 563 -15.25 -4.01 24.14
N ASN A 564 -15.36 -5.32 24.31
CA ASN A 564 -15.66 -5.94 25.61
C ASN A 564 -14.42 -6.10 26.53
N GLY A 565 -13.21 -6.02 25.98
CA GLY A 565 -11.96 -6.29 26.71
C GLY A 565 -11.66 -7.79 26.88
N ASP A 566 -10.55 -8.10 27.56
CA ASP A 566 -10.00 -9.46 27.66
C ASP A 566 -10.24 -10.12 29.04
N PRO A 567 -10.64 -11.42 29.10
CA PRO A 567 -11.07 -12.08 30.33
C PRO A 567 -10.10 -12.07 31.54
N SER A 568 -8.81 -11.92 31.32
CA SER A 568 -7.80 -11.84 32.40
C SER A 568 -7.31 -10.43 32.72
N MET A 569 -7.88 -9.40 32.08
CA MET A 569 -7.58 -8.00 32.32
C MET A 569 -8.72 -7.30 33.09
N PRO A 570 -8.50 -6.11 33.67
CA PRO A 570 -9.58 -5.28 34.17
C PRO A 570 -10.61 -4.98 33.06
N PRO A 571 -11.92 -4.90 33.39
CA PRO A 571 -12.92 -4.52 32.39
C PRO A 571 -12.66 -3.09 31.90
N PRO A 572 -12.91 -2.81 30.61
CA PRO A 572 -12.66 -1.50 30.02
C PRO A 572 -13.64 -0.43 30.53
N PRO A 573 -13.34 0.87 30.30
CA PRO A 573 -14.29 1.95 30.52
C PRO A 573 -15.61 1.71 29.76
N PRO A 574 -16.79 1.85 30.39
CA PRO A 574 -18.08 1.57 29.75
C PRO A 574 -18.35 2.42 28.49
N ASP A 575 -17.89 3.66 28.48
CA ASP A 575 -18.17 4.62 27.40
C ASP A 575 -17.41 4.29 26.09
N ARG A 576 -16.29 3.54 26.19
CA ARG A 576 -15.44 3.17 25.05
C ARG A 576 -16.19 2.41 23.94
N ILE A 577 -17.26 1.67 24.27
CA ILE A 577 -18.09 0.98 23.28
C ILE A 577 -18.85 1.94 22.34
N GLY A 578 -18.99 3.21 22.74
CA GLY A 578 -19.56 4.30 21.94
C GLY A 578 -18.54 5.06 21.09
N VAL A 579 -17.24 4.98 21.38
CA VAL A 579 -16.18 5.84 20.81
C VAL A 579 -16.08 5.73 19.29
N ARG A 580 -15.99 4.51 18.74
CA ARG A 580 -15.95 4.29 17.28
C ARG A 580 -16.53 2.95 16.84
N ASN A 581 -16.86 2.85 15.55
CA ASN A 581 -17.16 1.59 14.86
C ASN A 581 -18.29 0.72 15.46
N SER A 582 -19.18 1.28 16.28
CA SER A 582 -20.17 0.53 17.09
C SER A 582 -21.18 -0.34 16.30
N GLN A 583 -21.29 -0.13 14.99
CA GLN A 583 -22.12 -0.94 14.06
C GLN A 583 -21.37 -2.17 13.50
N TRP A 584 -20.03 -2.16 13.52
CA TRP A 584 -19.16 -3.11 12.83
C TRP A 584 -18.80 -4.34 13.68
N LYS A 585 -19.76 -4.84 14.46
CA LYS A 585 -19.55 -5.91 15.46
C LYS A 585 -19.15 -7.27 14.90
N HIS A 586 -19.21 -7.42 13.57
CA HIS A 586 -18.82 -8.59 12.80
C HIS A 586 -17.35 -8.55 12.35
N MET A 587 -16.65 -7.42 12.54
CA MET A 587 -15.29 -7.21 12.05
C MET A 587 -14.30 -8.16 12.74
N TYR A 588 -13.65 -8.99 11.93
CA TYR A 588 -12.58 -9.91 12.33
C TYR A 588 -11.47 -9.89 11.28
N CYS A 589 -10.33 -9.31 11.61
CA CYS A 589 -9.14 -9.30 10.77
C CYS A 589 -8.08 -10.23 11.38
N ASP A 590 -7.40 -11.00 10.54
CA ASP A 590 -6.19 -11.77 10.87
C ASP A 590 -5.46 -12.06 9.56
N ASP A 591 -4.98 -11.00 8.90
CA ASP A 591 -4.42 -11.06 7.56
C ASP A 591 -3.18 -10.18 7.43
N ILE A 592 -2.29 -10.55 6.50
CA ILE A 592 -1.30 -9.60 5.96
C ILE A 592 -2.00 -8.64 5.00
N LEU A 593 -1.98 -7.35 5.33
CA LEU A 593 -2.50 -6.24 4.52
C LEU A 593 -1.34 -5.38 4.00
N SER A 594 -1.57 -4.65 2.90
CA SER A 594 -0.63 -3.62 2.40
C SER A 594 -1.09 -2.25 2.90
N MET A 595 -0.27 -1.63 3.75
CA MET A 595 -0.56 -0.35 4.41
C MET A 595 -0.12 0.82 3.52
N PRO A 596 -0.69 2.04 3.69
CA PRO A 596 -0.25 3.22 2.96
C PRO A 596 1.19 3.62 3.30
N ASP A 597 1.59 3.47 4.56
CA ASP A 597 2.92 3.75 5.12
C ASP A 597 3.16 2.79 6.32
N SER A 598 4.40 2.40 6.60
CA SER A 598 4.74 1.39 7.62
C SER A 598 4.91 1.94 9.06
N TRP A 599 4.91 3.25 9.27
CA TRP A 599 5.07 3.91 10.57
C TRP A 599 3.97 4.93 10.91
N GLU A 600 3.58 5.82 10.00
CA GLU A 600 2.52 6.81 10.21
C GLU A 600 1.13 6.22 9.93
N TYR A 601 1.01 5.36 8.91
CA TYR A 601 -0.25 4.72 8.53
C TYR A 601 -0.22 3.17 8.58
N PRO A 602 0.23 2.51 9.66
CA PRO A 602 0.26 1.03 9.80
C PRO A 602 -1.14 0.35 9.82
N PHE A 603 -2.19 1.07 9.45
CA PHE A 603 -3.57 0.61 9.40
C PHE A 603 -4.09 0.70 7.95
N PHE A 604 -5.06 -0.14 7.60
CA PHE A 604 -5.60 -0.12 6.25
C PHE A 604 -6.51 1.08 5.99
N ALA A 605 -6.47 1.55 4.75
CA ALA A 605 -7.53 2.35 4.14
C ALA A 605 -7.90 1.71 2.79
N ALA A 606 -9.19 1.56 2.53
CA ALA A 606 -9.68 0.67 1.46
C ALA A 606 -9.50 1.27 0.05
N TRP A 607 -9.48 2.60 -0.08
CA TRP A 607 -9.23 3.25 -1.37
C TRP A 607 -7.73 3.29 -1.72
N ASP A 608 -6.85 3.54 -0.75
CA ASP A 608 -5.39 3.39 -0.85
C ASP A 608 -5.04 1.97 -1.34
N SER A 609 -5.59 0.95 -0.68
CA SER A 609 -5.41 -0.47 -1.03
C SER A 609 -5.70 -0.76 -2.50
N ALA A 610 -6.64 -0.05 -3.12
CA ALA A 610 -6.96 -0.19 -4.54
C ALA A 610 -5.85 0.37 -5.46
N PHE A 611 -5.18 1.46 -5.05
CA PHE A 611 -3.99 1.96 -5.73
C PHE A 611 -2.77 1.06 -5.49
N HIS A 612 -2.57 0.55 -4.27
CA HIS A 612 -1.46 -0.36 -3.94
C HIS A 612 -1.47 -1.59 -4.86
N CYS A 613 -2.66 -2.09 -5.18
CA CYS A 613 -2.85 -3.25 -6.05
C CYS A 613 -2.30 -3.06 -7.49
N ILE A 614 -2.03 -1.83 -7.94
CA ILE A 614 -1.48 -1.55 -9.27
C ILE A 614 0.01 -1.98 -9.38
N PRO A 615 0.97 -1.43 -8.60
CA PRO A 615 2.34 -1.94 -8.58
C PRO A 615 2.42 -3.36 -7.99
N LEU A 616 1.60 -3.71 -6.98
CA LEU A 616 1.59 -5.08 -6.44
C LEU A 616 1.27 -6.14 -7.51
N ALA A 617 0.35 -5.87 -8.45
CA ALA A 617 0.02 -6.80 -9.53
C ALA A 617 1.14 -6.96 -10.58
N MET A 618 2.14 -6.08 -10.61
CA MET A 618 3.34 -6.24 -11.44
C MET A 618 4.37 -7.20 -10.83
N LEU A 619 4.24 -7.49 -9.53
CA LEU A 619 5.16 -8.34 -8.76
C LEU A 619 4.50 -9.68 -8.38
N ASP A 620 3.28 -9.61 -7.85
CA ASP A 620 2.47 -10.74 -7.37
C ASP A 620 0.96 -10.46 -7.57
N PRO A 621 0.41 -10.82 -8.74
CA PRO A 621 -1.03 -10.73 -9.00
C PRO A 621 -1.89 -11.45 -7.96
N ASP A 622 -1.40 -12.52 -7.33
CA ASP A 622 -2.21 -13.35 -6.45
C ASP A 622 -2.33 -12.71 -5.04
N PHE A 623 -1.31 -11.97 -4.58
CA PHE A 623 -1.43 -11.08 -3.41
C PHE A 623 -2.29 -9.84 -3.71
N ALA A 624 -2.13 -9.18 -4.87
CA ALA A 624 -2.96 -8.04 -5.26
C ALA A 624 -4.46 -8.43 -5.34
N LYS A 625 -4.78 -9.58 -5.93
CA LYS A 625 -6.13 -10.15 -5.92
C LYS A 625 -6.62 -10.45 -4.49
N LYS A 626 -5.76 -10.92 -3.58
CA LYS A 626 -6.12 -11.15 -2.18
C LYS A 626 -6.53 -9.84 -1.48
N GLN A 627 -5.76 -8.75 -1.62
CA GLN A 627 -6.07 -7.47 -0.97
C GLN A 627 -7.45 -6.94 -1.37
N LEU A 628 -7.79 -6.99 -2.67
CA LEU A 628 -9.11 -6.58 -3.15
C LEU A 628 -10.24 -7.51 -2.68
N ASP A 629 -9.98 -8.82 -2.62
CA ASP A 629 -10.93 -9.85 -2.15
C ASP A 629 -11.29 -9.67 -0.66
N LEU A 630 -10.31 -9.40 0.21
CA LEU A 630 -10.47 -9.33 1.67
C LEU A 630 -11.57 -8.36 2.10
N PHE A 631 -11.53 -7.10 1.63
CA PHE A 631 -12.51 -6.08 1.99
C PHE A 631 -13.95 -6.41 1.58
N THR A 632 -14.16 -7.42 0.72
CA THR A 632 -15.49 -7.87 0.26
C THR A 632 -16.05 -9.09 1.03
N ARG A 633 -15.27 -9.63 1.98
CA ARG A 633 -15.66 -10.81 2.78
C ARG A 633 -16.66 -10.49 3.88
N GLU A 634 -17.39 -11.51 4.31
CA GLU A 634 -18.50 -11.45 5.29
C GLU A 634 -18.09 -10.93 6.67
N TRP A 635 -16.79 -10.89 6.95
CA TRP A 635 -16.19 -10.44 8.22
C TRP A 635 -15.33 -9.17 8.09
N TYR A 636 -15.30 -8.54 6.91
CA TYR A 636 -14.75 -7.20 6.67
C TYR A 636 -15.82 -6.25 6.14
N CYS A 637 -16.59 -6.66 5.13
CA CYS A 637 -17.68 -5.91 4.51
C CYS A 637 -18.93 -5.91 5.40
N HIS A 638 -19.54 -4.75 5.60
CA HIS A 638 -20.75 -4.64 6.39
C HIS A 638 -21.92 -5.38 5.70
N PRO A 639 -22.81 -6.06 6.45
CA PRO A 639 -24.01 -6.73 5.92
C PRO A 639 -25.03 -5.87 5.14
N ASN A 640 -24.73 -4.60 4.86
CA ASN A 640 -25.51 -3.69 4.01
C ASN A 640 -24.85 -3.44 2.63
N GLY A 641 -23.63 -3.95 2.39
CA GLY A 641 -22.83 -3.70 1.19
C GLY A 641 -21.69 -2.69 1.35
N GLN A 642 -21.56 -2.00 2.49
CA GLN A 642 -20.49 -1.01 2.73
C GLN A 642 -19.14 -1.71 2.95
N LEU A 643 -18.12 -1.32 2.16
CA LEU A 643 -16.72 -1.66 2.44
C LEU A 643 -16.24 -0.82 3.64
N PRO A 644 -15.43 -1.36 4.57
CA PRO A 644 -14.89 -0.58 5.67
C PRO A 644 -13.91 0.46 5.13
N ALA A 645 -14.12 1.74 5.43
CA ALA A 645 -13.29 2.83 4.91
C ALA A 645 -11.84 2.75 5.41
N TYR A 646 -11.63 3.05 6.70
CA TYR A 646 -10.34 3.00 7.38
C TYR A 646 -10.55 2.81 8.89
N GLU A 647 -9.48 2.55 9.65
CA GLU A 647 -9.59 2.06 11.02
C GLU A 647 -10.42 2.96 11.97
N TRP A 648 -10.15 4.26 11.97
CA TRP A 648 -10.78 5.23 12.88
C TRP A 648 -12.30 5.34 12.66
N ASN A 649 -12.77 5.17 11.41
CA ASN A 649 -14.19 5.17 11.06
C ASN A 649 -14.46 4.24 9.86
N PHE A 650 -14.68 2.94 10.11
CA PHE A 650 -15.08 2.00 9.06
C PHE A 650 -16.37 2.44 8.34
N GLY A 651 -17.22 3.21 9.03
CA GLY A 651 -18.50 3.72 8.55
C GLY A 651 -18.43 4.95 7.65
N ASP A 652 -17.24 5.53 7.40
CA ASP A 652 -17.09 6.67 6.49
C ASP A 652 -17.24 6.28 5.01
N VAL A 653 -16.99 7.26 4.13
CA VAL A 653 -17.07 7.14 2.69
C VAL A 653 -15.71 7.45 2.08
N ASN A 654 -15.18 6.50 1.32
CA ASN A 654 -13.97 6.67 0.50
C ASN A 654 -14.34 6.53 -0.98
N PRO A 655 -13.47 6.99 -1.91
CA PRO A 655 -13.67 6.80 -3.34
C PRO A 655 -13.93 5.32 -3.71
N PRO A 656 -14.95 5.01 -4.52
CA PRO A 656 -15.31 3.65 -4.92
C PRO A 656 -14.38 3.06 -6.01
N VAL A 657 -13.07 3.25 -5.86
CA VAL A 657 -12.01 2.84 -6.81
C VAL A 657 -11.79 1.32 -6.87
N HIS A 658 -12.35 0.54 -5.94
CA HIS A 658 -12.18 -0.92 -5.84
C HIS A 658 -12.51 -1.68 -7.14
N ALA A 659 -13.55 -1.24 -7.87
CA ALA A 659 -13.94 -1.84 -9.15
C ALA A 659 -12.89 -1.59 -10.25
N TRP A 660 -12.37 -0.37 -10.33
CA TRP A 660 -11.31 -0.01 -11.25
C TRP A 660 -10.05 -0.83 -10.98
N ALA A 661 -9.62 -0.92 -9.72
CA ALA A 661 -8.44 -1.72 -9.34
C ALA A 661 -8.63 -3.20 -9.66
N THR A 662 -9.82 -3.77 -9.36
CA THR A 662 -10.17 -5.15 -9.73
C THR A 662 -9.97 -5.43 -11.22
N PHE A 663 -10.42 -4.50 -12.08
CA PHE A 663 -10.26 -4.64 -13.52
C PHE A 663 -8.82 -4.35 -14.01
N ARG A 664 -8.10 -3.42 -13.37
CA ARG A 664 -6.67 -3.16 -13.65
C ARG A 664 -5.80 -4.37 -13.29
N VAL A 665 -5.94 -4.96 -12.11
CA VAL A 665 -5.20 -6.16 -11.66
C VAL A 665 -5.42 -7.32 -12.64
N PHE A 666 -6.68 -7.58 -13.03
CA PHE A 666 -7.01 -8.61 -14.03
C PHE A 666 -6.34 -8.38 -15.40
N LYS A 667 -6.27 -7.12 -15.86
CA LYS A 667 -5.57 -6.77 -17.12
C LYS A 667 -4.03 -6.81 -16.99
N ILE A 668 -3.47 -6.46 -15.83
CA ILE A 668 -2.03 -6.55 -15.57
C ILE A 668 -1.60 -8.03 -15.51
N GLU A 669 -2.37 -8.89 -14.84
CA GLU A 669 -2.16 -10.35 -14.85
C GLU A 669 -2.15 -10.91 -16.28
N ARG A 670 -3.12 -10.50 -17.11
CA ARG A 670 -3.18 -10.85 -18.55
C ARG A 670 -1.95 -10.37 -19.32
N LYS A 671 -1.57 -9.10 -19.20
CA LYS A 671 -0.49 -8.47 -19.98
C LYS A 671 0.90 -8.98 -19.61
N MET A 672 1.20 -9.11 -18.32
CA MET A 672 2.56 -9.47 -17.85
C MET A 672 2.76 -10.98 -17.66
N TYR A 673 1.72 -11.73 -17.29
CA TYR A 673 1.85 -13.16 -16.97
C TYR A 673 1.14 -14.08 -17.98
N GLY A 674 0.43 -13.53 -18.98
CA GLY A 674 -0.28 -14.33 -20.00
C GLY A 674 -1.42 -15.20 -19.46
N ARG A 675 -1.83 -15.00 -18.21
CA ARG A 675 -2.91 -15.72 -17.50
C ARG A 675 -3.99 -14.75 -17.04
N GLN A 676 -5.19 -15.24 -16.73
CA GLN A 676 -6.27 -14.38 -16.24
C GLN A 676 -7.19 -15.13 -15.27
N ASP A 677 -7.69 -14.44 -14.26
CA ASP A 677 -8.50 -15.00 -13.19
C ASP A 677 -9.97 -14.52 -13.30
N LEU A 678 -10.76 -15.27 -14.07
CA LEU A 678 -12.19 -14.97 -14.27
C LEU A 678 -13.02 -15.23 -13.01
N ASP A 679 -12.61 -16.17 -12.15
CA ASP A 679 -13.35 -16.51 -10.93
C ASP A 679 -13.10 -15.46 -9.82
N PHE A 680 -11.92 -14.83 -9.78
CA PHE A 680 -11.70 -13.57 -9.05
C PHE A 680 -12.59 -12.44 -9.57
N LEU A 681 -12.55 -12.20 -10.88
CA LEU A 681 -13.28 -11.09 -11.50
C LEU A 681 -14.80 -11.21 -11.27
N GLU A 682 -15.36 -12.40 -11.45
CA GLU A 682 -16.78 -12.69 -11.20
C GLU A 682 -17.15 -12.57 -9.72
N ARG A 683 -16.31 -13.09 -8.81
CA ARG A 683 -16.58 -13.07 -7.36
C ARG A 683 -16.57 -11.65 -6.79
N VAL A 684 -15.56 -10.84 -7.13
CA VAL A 684 -15.47 -9.46 -6.64
C VAL A 684 -16.56 -8.59 -7.27
N PHE A 685 -16.88 -8.79 -8.56
CA PHE A 685 -18.02 -8.13 -9.20
C PHE A 685 -19.35 -8.39 -8.48
N GLN A 686 -19.63 -9.64 -8.08
CA GLN A 686 -20.85 -10.00 -7.35
C GLN A 686 -20.94 -9.32 -5.97
N LYS A 687 -19.80 -9.09 -5.31
CA LYS A 687 -19.74 -8.33 -4.04
C LYS A 687 -19.89 -6.83 -4.27
N LEU A 688 -19.24 -6.28 -5.28
CA LEU A 688 -19.34 -4.86 -5.63
C LEU A 688 -20.72 -4.45 -6.15
N LEU A 689 -21.53 -5.39 -6.66
CA LEU A 689 -22.97 -5.16 -6.88
C LEU A 689 -23.72 -4.79 -5.59
N LEU A 690 -23.36 -5.36 -4.45
CA LEU A 690 -23.93 -4.99 -3.15
C LEU A 690 -23.46 -3.60 -2.72
N ASN A 691 -22.18 -3.29 -2.92
CA ASN A 691 -21.64 -1.96 -2.61
C ASN A 691 -22.25 -0.86 -3.49
N PHE A 692 -22.35 -1.08 -4.80
CA PHE A 692 -23.05 -0.17 -5.72
C PHE A 692 -24.50 0.06 -5.29
N THR A 693 -25.18 -1.01 -4.84
CA THR A 693 -26.55 -0.92 -4.32
C THR A 693 -26.61 -0.18 -2.97
N TRP A 694 -25.60 -0.30 -2.11
CA TRP A 694 -25.48 0.52 -0.90
C TRP A 694 -25.37 2.01 -1.24
N TRP A 695 -24.46 2.38 -2.15
CA TRP A 695 -24.29 3.77 -2.61
C TRP A 695 -25.60 4.37 -3.11
N VAL A 696 -26.26 3.72 -4.08
CA VAL A 696 -27.54 4.21 -4.66
C VAL A 696 -28.64 4.36 -3.59
N ASN A 697 -28.66 3.54 -2.53
CA ASN A 697 -29.70 3.63 -1.49
C ASN A 697 -29.31 4.49 -0.27
N ARG A 698 -28.05 4.95 -0.13
CA ARG A 698 -27.52 5.64 1.07
C ARG A 698 -26.80 6.95 0.78
N LYS A 699 -26.46 7.21 -0.47
CA LYS A 699 -25.71 8.38 -0.94
C LYS A 699 -26.40 9.13 -2.08
N ASP A 700 -27.53 8.62 -2.56
CA ASP A 700 -28.53 9.34 -3.37
C ASP A 700 -29.91 9.13 -2.72
N ALA A 701 -30.11 9.71 -1.53
CA ALA A 701 -31.25 9.39 -0.66
C ALA A 701 -32.62 9.82 -1.25
N ASP A 702 -32.62 10.85 -2.11
CA ASP A 702 -33.80 11.36 -2.80
C ASP A 702 -34.02 10.74 -4.20
N GLY A 703 -33.08 9.92 -4.71
CA GLY A 703 -33.16 9.31 -6.05
C GLY A 703 -32.94 10.31 -7.21
N LYS A 704 -32.12 11.35 -6.98
CA LYS A 704 -31.77 12.40 -7.95
C LYS A 704 -30.72 11.94 -8.96
N ASN A 705 -29.96 10.88 -8.68
CA ASN A 705 -28.71 10.48 -9.34
C ASN A 705 -27.57 11.51 -9.14
N VAL A 706 -27.67 12.32 -8.07
CA VAL A 706 -26.62 13.23 -7.57
C VAL A 706 -26.18 12.66 -6.23
N PHE A 707 -24.87 12.48 -6.04
CA PHE A 707 -24.35 11.73 -4.89
C PHE A 707 -23.75 12.64 -3.82
N GLU A 708 -23.95 12.29 -2.55
CA GLU A 708 -23.76 13.18 -1.40
C GLU A 708 -23.04 12.48 -0.24
N GLY A 709 -22.14 13.21 0.43
CA GLY A 709 -21.82 13.08 1.84
C GLY A 709 -20.57 12.28 2.18
N GLY A 710 -19.69 12.90 2.97
CA GLY A 710 -18.53 12.27 3.60
C GLY A 710 -17.18 12.77 3.08
N PHE A 711 -16.14 12.20 3.67
CA PHE A 711 -14.74 12.56 3.52
C PHE A 711 -14.19 12.42 2.08
N LEU A 712 -14.53 11.31 1.41
CA LEU A 712 -14.12 10.99 0.02
C LEU A 712 -12.61 11.06 -0.25
N GLY A 713 -11.76 10.95 0.78
CA GLY A 713 -10.30 10.93 0.65
C GLY A 713 -9.69 12.30 0.34
N LEU A 714 -10.42 13.41 0.57
CA LEU A 714 -10.01 14.76 0.18
C LEU A 714 -10.27 15.76 1.33
N ASP A 715 -9.61 15.53 2.46
CA ASP A 715 -9.77 16.16 3.78
C ASP A 715 -10.22 17.64 3.74
N ASN A 716 -9.27 18.54 3.53
CA ASN A 716 -9.43 19.98 3.65
C ASN A 716 -9.76 20.67 2.31
N ILE A 717 -10.04 19.92 1.24
CA ILE A 717 -10.20 20.48 -0.13
C ILE A 717 -11.37 21.46 -0.24
N GLY A 718 -12.40 21.26 0.59
CA GLY A 718 -13.62 22.04 0.62
C GLY A 718 -13.55 23.28 1.52
N LEU A 719 -14.60 24.10 1.42
CA LEU A 719 -14.82 25.26 2.31
C LEU A 719 -15.36 24.85 3.70
N PHE A 720 -16.06 23.72 3.77
CA PHE A 720 -16.72 23.18 4.98
C PHE A 720 -16.31 21.72 5.21
N ASN A 721 -16.46 21.23 6.45
CA ASN A 721 -16.30 19.80 6.73
C ASN A 721 -17.43 19.00 6.07
N ARG A 722 -17.08 18.13 5.11
CA ARG A 722 -18.01 17.31 4.31
C ARG A 722 -18.62 16.12 5.06
N SER A 723 -18.10 15.80 6.25
CA SER A 723 -18.62 14.77 7.15
C SER A 723 -19.53 15.33 8.27
N GLU A 724 -19.71 16.65 8.34
CA GLU A 724 -20.57 17.33 9.31
C GLU A 724 -21.79 18.01 8.64
N PRO A 725 -22.88 18.30 9.40
CA PRO A 725 -23.97 19.12 8.90
C PRO A 725 -23.50 20.55 8.55
N LEU A 726 -23.85 21.05 7.37
CA LEU A 726 -23.42 22.38 6.92
C LEU A 726 -23.87 23.50 7.88
N PRO A 727 -22.99 24.47 8.21
CA PRO A 727 -23.35 25.60 9.09
C PRO A 727 -24.37 26.56 8.46
N THR A 728 -24.53 26.50 7.13
CA THR A 728 -25.57 27.20 6.34
C THR A 728 -26.96 26.55 6.43
N GLY A 729 -27.05 25.34 6.98
CA GLY A 729 -28.14 24.41 6.65
C GLY A 729 -28.12 24.03 5.16
N GLY A 730 -29.15 23.33 4.71
CA GLY A 730 -29.19 22.73 3.38
C GLY A 730 -28.36 21.45 3.27
N VAL A 731 -28.11 21.02 2.05
CA VAL A 731 -27.39 19.78 1.70
C VAL A 731 -26.27 20.11 0.72
N LEU A 732 -25.11 19.44 0.85
CA LEU A 732 -23.98 19.59 -0.08
C LEU A 732 -24.14 18.61 -1.26
N GLU A 733 -24.43 19.14 -2.44
CA GLU A 733 -24.49 18.40 -3.68
C GLU A 733 -23.08 18.36 -4.31
N GLN A 734 -22.46 17.19 -4.31
CA GLN A 734 -21.02 17.05 -4.56
C GLN A 734 -20.70 16.60 -5.99
N ALA A 735 -19.84 17.38 -6.67
CA ALA A 735 -19.41 17.09 -8.04
C ALA A 735 -18.43 15.90 -8.08
N ASP A 736 -17.54 15.79 -7.10
CA ASP A 736 -16.61 14.66 -7.00
C ASP A 736 -17.31 13.35 -6.66
N SER A 737 -18.18 13.34 -5.65
CA SER A 737 -19.01 12.17 -5.27
C SER A 737 -19.81 11.63 -6.47
N THR A 738 -20.42 12.53 -7.24
CA THR A 738 -21.20 12.20 -8.45
C THR A 738 -20.30 11.66 -9.58
N GLY A 739 -19.14 12.29 -9.82
CA GLY A 739 -18.13 11.81 -10.78
C GLY A 739 -17.54 10.45 -10.40
N TRP A 740 -17.25 10.22 -9.12
CA TRP A 740 -16.81 8.95 -8.55
C TRP A 740 -17.82 7.83 -8.76
N MET A 741 -19.11 8.10 -8.55
CA MET A 741 -20.17 7.10 -8.79
C MET A 741 -20.37 6.79 -10.27
N ALA A 742 -20.20 7.77 -11.16
CA ALA A 742 -20.13 7.50 -12.60
C ALA A 742 -18.91 6.66 -13.00
N PHE A 743 -17.74 6.90 -12.40
CA PHE A 743 -16.52 6.11 -12.61
C PHE A 743 -16.68 4.67 -12.11
N PHE A 744 -17.30 4.46 -10.95
CA PHE A 744 -17.66 3.13 -10.44
C PHE A 744 -18.65 2.44 -11.39
N CYS A 745 -19.65 3.18 -11.90
CA CYS A 745 -20.63 2.67 -12.87
C CYS A 745 -19.96 2.18 -14.17
N LEU A 746 -19.04 2.97 -14.75
CA LEU A 746 -18.27 2.57 -15.94
C LEU A 746 -17.28 1.43 -15.66
N SER A 747 -16.68 1.39 -14.47
CA SER A 747 -15.80 0.28 -14.06
C SER A 747 -16.57 -1.04 -13.98
N MET A 748 -17.76 -1.02 -13.37
CA MET A 748 -18.65 -2.19 -13.31
C MET A 748 -19.21 -2.57 -14.69
N LEU A 749 -19.49 -1.60 -15.57
CA LEU A 749 -19.85 -1.85 -16.97
C LEU A 749 -18.72 -2.60 -17.70
N ASN A 750 -17.48 -2.12 -17.60
CA ASN A 750 -16.33 -2.76 -18.25
C ASN A 750 -16.12 -4.20 -17.75
N ILE A 751 -16.23 -4.45 -16.44
CA ILE A 751 -16.17 -5.81 -15.87
C ILE A 751 -17.33 -6.69 -16.39
N ALA A 752 -18.56 -6.18 -16.42
CA ALA A 752 -19.71 -6.93 -16.91
C ALA A 752 -19.56 -7.30 -18.40
N LEU A 753 -19.03 -6.40 -19.24
CA LEU A 753 -18.77 -6.67 -20.65
C LEU A 753 -17.66 -7.69 -20.88
N GLU A 754 -16.59 -7.66 -20.07
CA GLU A 754 -15.53 -8.68 -20.12
C GLU A 754 -16.06 -10.05 -19.68
N LEU A 755 -16.83 -10.13 -18.60
CA LEU A 755 -17.50 -11.37 -18.17
C LEU A 755 -18.53 -11.85 -19.21
N ALA A 756 -19.20 -10.94 -19.93
CA ALA A 756 -20.18 -11.28 -20.96
C ALA A 756 -19.57 -12.00 -22.18
N LYS A 757 -18.27 -11.78 -22.49
CA LYS A 757 -17.52 -12.57 -23.48
C LYS A 757 -17.58 -14.08 -23.19
N HIS A 758 -17.57 -14.44 -21.91
CA HIS A 758 -17.54 -15.82 -21.43
C HIS A 758 -18.92 -16.35 -20.99
N ARG A 759 -19.77 -15.50 -20.42
CA ARG A 759 -21.13 -15.85 -19.95
C ARG A 759 -22.13 -14.75 -20.27
N ARG A 760 -22.93 -14.93 -21.34
CA ARG A 760 -23.88 -13.91 -21.87
C ARG A 760 -24.90 -13.34 -20.88
N ILE A 761 -25.15 -13.99 -19.73
CA ILE A 761 -26.01 -13.42 -18.68
C ILE A 761 -25.52 -12.05 -18.19
N TYR A 762 -24.23 -11.75 -18.31
CA TYR A 762 -23.68 -10.43 -17.97
C TYR A 762 -24.05 -9.32 -18.97
N GLU A 763 -24.60 -9.62 -20.16
CA GLU A 763 -25.19 -8.61 -21.07
C GLU A 763 -26.37 -7.86 -20.41
N ASP A 764 -27.19 -8.56 -19.61
CA ASP A 764 -28.35 -7.97 -18.93
C ASP A 764 -27.92 -7.01 -17.81
N ILE A 765 -26.89 -7.35 -17.02
CA ILE A 765 -26.40 -6.45 -15.95
C ILE A 765 -25.51 -5.32 -16.50
N ALA A 766 -24.77 -5.53 -17.59
CA ALA A 766 -24.09 -4.46 -18.32
C ALA A 766 -25.09 -3.38 -18.75
N SER A 767 -26.29 -3.78 -19.19
CA SER A 767 -27.36 -2.85 -19.56
C SER A 767 -27.79 -1.95 -18.39
N LYS A 768 -27.85 -2.46 -17.15
CA LYS A 768 -28.12 -1.64 -15.94
C LYS A 768 -27.06 -0.56 -15.74
N PHE A 769 -25.78 -0.89 -15.86
CA PHE A 769 -24.70 0.08 -15.64
C PHE A 769 -24.65 1.13 -16.76
N PHE A 770 -24.86 0.72 -18.01
CA PHE A 770 -25.01 1.66 -19.13
C PHE A 770 -26.15 2.66 -18.90
N GLU A 771 -27.37 2.20 -18.61
CA GLU A 771 -28.52 3.10 -18.40
C GLU A 771 -28.33 4.01 -17.18
N HIS A 772 -27.81 3.48 -16.07
CA HIS A 772 -27.61 4.25 -14.84
C HIS A 772 -26.49 5.30 -14.97
N PHE A 773 -25.41 5.00 -15.71
CA PHE A 773 -24.38 5.98 -16.04
C PHE A 773 -24.96 7.19 -16.81
N ILE A 774 -25.88 6.97 -17.74
CA ILE A 774 -26.53 8.08 -18.47
C ILE A 774 -27.40 8.95 -17.55
N PHE A 775 -28.08 8.36 -16.56
CA PHE A 775 -28.86 9.15 -15.59
C PHE A 775 -27.97 10.00 -14.66
N ILE A 776 -26.80 9.51 -14.26
CA ILE A 776 -25.81 10.31 -13.51
C ILE A 776 -25.26 11.46 -14.38
N SER A 777 -24.90 11.16 -15.63
CA SER A 777 -24.39 12.16 -16.57
C SER A 777 -25.40 13.29 -16.85
N ASP A 778 -26.69 12.95 -16.96
CA ASP A 778 -27.78 13.93 -17.05
C ASP A 778 -27.92 14.75 -15.77
N ALA A 779 -28.10 14.12 -14.61
CA ALA A 779 -28.36 14.83 -13.35
C ALA A 779 -27.22 15.76 -12.91
N MET A 780 -25.97 15.41 -13.25
CA MET A 780 -24.80 16.26 -13.02
C MET A 780 -24.75 17.47 -13.96
N THR A 781 -25.30 17.35 -15.18
CA THR A 781 -25.20 18.36 -16.23
C THR A 781 -26.44 19.25 -16.36
N PHE A 782 -27.63 18.65 -16.33
CA PHE A 782 -28.90 19.25 -16.65
C PHE A 782 -29.89 18.96 -15.51
N ARG A 783 -30.67 19.96 -15.09
CA ARG A 783 -31.78 19.77 -14.14
C ARG A 783 -33.12 20.10 -14.78
N ALA A 784 -34.20 19.62 -14.15
CA ALA A 784 -35.53 19.53 -14.76
C ALA A 784 -36.36 20.82 -14.62
N GLY A 785 -35.72 21.98 -14.77
CA GLY A 785 -36.33 23.30 -14.67
C GLY A 785 -35.66 24.31 -15.60
N LYS A 786 -36.29 25.47 -15.82
CA LYS A 786 -35.66 26.60 -16.54
C LYS A 786 -34.71 27.42 -15.66
N ASP A 787 -34.84 27.27 -14.35
CA ASP A 787 -34.26 28.15 -13.34
C ASP A 787 -33.40 27.38 -12.30
N GLU A 788 -33.15 26.08 -12.53
CA GLU A 788 -32.31 25.24 -11.66
C GLU A 788 -30.89 25.16 -12.20
N LYS A 789 -29.90 25.54 -11.38
CA LYS A 789 -28.47 25.39 -11.68
C LYS A 789 -28.05 23.93 -11.53
N SER A 790 -27.16 23.45 -12.41
CA SER A 790 -26.48 22.16 -12.26
C SER A 790 -25.10 22.34 -11.61
N LEU A 791 -24.31 21.26 -11.51
CA LEU A 791 -22.94 21.32 -10.97
C LEU A 791 -21.90 21.82 -11.99
N TRP A 792 -22.30 22.01 -13.25
CA TRP A 792 -21.48 22.68 -14.27
C TRP A 792 -21.77 24.19 -14.28
N ASN A 793 -20.72 25.00 -14.31
CA ASN A 793 -20.82 26.44 -14.54
C ASN A 793 -20.44 26.75 -15.99
N GLU A 794 -21.38 27.28 -16.79
CA GLU A 794 -21.12 27.59 -18.21
C GLU A 794 -20.26 28.85 -18.43
N GLU A 795 -20.28 29.80 -17.49
CA GLU A 795 -19.54 31.07 -17.55
C GLU A 795 -18.04 30.84 -17.27
N ASP A 796 -17.71 30.12 -16.18
CA ASP A 796 -16.36 29.66 -15.88
C ASP A 796 -15.91 28.56 -16.87
N GLY A 797 -16.80 27.61 -17.19
CA GLY A 797 -16.45 26.39 -17.91
C GLY A 797 -15.79 25.33 -17.02
N PHE A 798 -16.32 25.13 -15.81
CA PHE A 798 -15.77 24.21 -14.81
C PHE A 798 -16.89 23.56 -13.97
N TYR A 799 -16.59 22.43 -13.31
CA TYR A 799 -17.50 21.79 -12.35
C TYR A 799 -17.21 22.27 -10.92
N TYR A 800 -18.27 22.47 -10.13
CA TYR A 800 -18.19 22.92 -8.73
C TYR A 800 -19.21 22.18 -7.85
N ASP A 801 -18.90 22.02 -6.57
CA ASP A 801 -19.90 21.64 -5.56
C ASP A 801 -20.97 22.74 -5.40
N ALA A 802 -22.16 22.38 -4.91
CA ALA A 802 -23.22 23.34 -4.62
C ALA A 802 -23.92 23.05 -3.28
N ILE A 803 -24.42 24.11 -2.63
CA ILE A 803 -25.32 24.00 -1.48
C ILE A 803 -26.76 24.14 -1.97
N SER A 804 -27.62 23.23 -1.51
CA SER A 804 -29.01 23.09 -1.93
C SER A 804 -29.93 23.17 -0.72
N TRP A 805 -30.84 24.15 -0.71
CA TRP A 805 -31.86 24.31 0.36
C TRP A 805 -33.26 23.83 -0.08
N GLY A 806 -33.35 23.19 -1.25
CA GLY A 806 -34.59 22.67 -1.82
C GLY A 806 -35.34 23.67 -2.69
N GLY A 807 -35.92 23.20 -3.80
CA GLY A 807 -36.45 24.07 -4.85
C GLY A 807 -35.33 24.78 -5.64
N PRO A 808 -35.56 25.97 -6.22
CA PRO A 808 -34.56 26.66 -7.05
C PRO A 808 -33.42 27.30 -6.25
N TRP A 809 -33.37 27.10 -4.94
CA TRP A 809 -32.38 27.70 -4.04
C TRP A 809 -31.11 26.84 -4.02
N ILE A 810 -30.23 27.08 -4.99
CA ILE A 810 -28.94 26.41 -5.17
C ILE A 810 -27.83 27.46 -5.35
N GLU A 811 -26.77 27.34 -4.56
CA GLU A 811 -25.57 28.20 -4.62
C GLU A 811 -24.32 27.34 -4.92
N GLN A 812 -23.66 27.60 -6.04
CA GLN A 812 -22.38 26.94 -6.39
C GLN A 812 -21.25 27.54 -5.56
N LEU A 813 -20.28 26.69 -5.19
CA LEU A 813 -19.06 27.07 -4.48
C LEU A 813 -17.89 27.09 -5.50
N PRO A 814 -17.52 28.24 -6.11
CA PRO A 814 -16.50 28.33 -7.16
C PRO A 814 -15.06 28.15 -6.66
N VAL A 815 -14.77 26.95 -6.14
CA VAL A 815 -13.45 26.49 -5.68
C VAL A 815 -12.85 25.60 -6.78
N ARG A 816 -11.87 26.14 -7.50
CA ARG A 816 -11.13 25.45 -8.56
C ARG A 816 -10.14 24.46 -7.94
N SER A 817 -10.61 23.25 -7.71
CA SER A 817 -9.84 22.13 -7.16
C SER A 817 -10.05 20.84 -7.95
N LEU A 818 -9.38 19.75 -7.55
CA LEU A 818 -9.59 18.41 -8.11
C LEU A 818 -11.08 18.00 -8.15
N VAL A 819 -11.93 18.57 -7.29
CA VAL A 819 -13.39 18.35 -7.29
C VAL A 819 -13.99 18.59 -8.68
N GLY A 820 -13.51 19.59 -9.42
CA GLY A 820 -13.96 19.86 -10.80
C GLY A 820 -13.25 19.08 -11.90
N LEU A 821 -12.17 18.35 -11.57
CA LEU A 821 -11.39 17.51 -12.47
C LEU A 821 -11.77 16.01 -12.38
N ILE A 822 -12.19 15.53 -11.21
CA ILE A 822 -12.66 14.16 -10.95
C ILE A 822 -13.73 13.66 -11.95
N PRO A 823 -14.65 14.49 -12.50
CA PRO A 823 -15.58 14.06 -13.56
C PRO A 823 -14.91 13.55 -14.84
N LEU A 824 -13.62 13.85 -15.08
CA LEU A 824 -12.84 13.29 -16.18
C LEU A 824 -12.60 11.78 -16.02
N TYR A 825 -12.55 11.26 -14.78
CA TYR A 825 -12.30 9.84 -14.51
C TYR A 825 -13.39 8.95 -15.09
N ALA A 826 -14.64 9.44 -15.09
CA ALA A 826 -15.78 8.81 -15.70
C ALA A 826 -15.70 8.92 -17.24
N THR A 827 -14.80 8.13 -17.84
CA THR A 827 -14.60 8.00 -19.28
C THR A 827 -14.27 6.55 -19.65
N THR A 828 -14.90 6.01 -20.70
CA THR A 828 -14.56 4.69 -21.29
C THR A 828 -15.01 4.63 -22.76
N THR A 829 -14.37 3.77 -23.57
CA THR A 829 -14.76 3.54 -24.97
C THR A 829 -15.40 2.18 -25.17
N LEU A 830 -16.50 2.10 -25.93
CA LEU A 830 -17.06 0.84 -26.40
C LEU A 830 -16.63 0.56 -27.84
N GLU A 831 -16.03 -0.61 -28.06
CA GLU A 831 -15.55 -1.10 -29.35
C GLU A 831 -16.69 -1.69 -30.20
N PRO A 832 -16.74 -1.43 -31.53
CA PRO A 832 -17.69 -2.08 -32.43
C PRO A 832 -17.59 -3.61 -32.37
N GLU A 833 -16.38 -4.15 -32.28
CA GLU A 833 -16.07 -5.58 -32.22
C GLU A 833 -16.69 -6.23 -30.99
N LEU A 834 -16.56 -5.58 -29.83
CA LEU A 834 -17.17 -5.99 -28.56
C LEU A 834 -18.70 -5.93 -28.65
N LEU A 835 -19.26 -4.82 -29.15
CA LEU A 835 -20.71 -4.65 -29.35
C LEU A 835 -21.28 -5.68 -30.35
N ASN A 836 -20.53 -6.05 -31.39
CA ASN A 836 -20.93 -7.06 -32.35
C ASN A 836 -20.84 -8.50 -31.78
N LYS A 837 -19.98 -8.74 -30.78
CA LYS A 837 -19.94 -10.00 -30.01
C LYS A 837 -21.05 -10.10 -28.95
N LEU A 838 -21.59 -8.96 -28.49
CA LEU A 838 -22.61 -8.84 -27.43
C LEU A 838 -23.96 -8.28 -27.96
N PRO A 839 -24.73 -9.08 -28.72
CA PRO A 839 -25.89 -8.59 -29.48
C PRO A 839 -27.10 -8.19 -28.62
N SER A 840 -27.22 -8.72 -27.40
CA SER A 840 -28.30 -8.41 -26.46
C SER A 840 -28.04 -7.04 -25.82
N PHE A 841 -26.79 -6.80 -25.39
CA PHE A 841 -26.34 -5.49 -24.91
C PHE A 841 -26.38 -4.43 -26.02
N LYS A 842 -25.88 -4.74 -27.22
CA LYS A 842 -25.96 -3.83 -28.38
C LYS A 842 -27.40 -3.41 -28.67
N LYS A 843 -28.35 -4.34 -28.66
CA LYS A 843 -29.79 -4.04 -28.83
C LYS A 843 -30.34 -3.12 -27.74
N ARG A 844 -29.79 -3.14 -26.51
CA ARG A 844 -30.17 -2.22 -25.42
C ARG A 844 -29.60 -0.82 -25.63
N VAL A 845 -28.33 -0.71 -26.00
CA VAL A 845 -27.71 0.57 -26.39
C VAL A 845 -28.48 1.19 -27.57
N ASP A 846 -28.71 0.43 -28.63
CA ASP A 846 -29.48 0.86 -29.80
C ASP A 846 -30.91 1.28 -29.38
N TRP A 847 -31.60 0.51 -28.54
CA TRP A 847 -32.95 0.87 -28.07
C TRP A 847 -32.95 2.19 -27.30
N PHE A 848 -32.02 2.38 -26.35
CA PHE A 848 -31.93 3.60 -25.55
C PHE A 848 -31.71 4.82 -26.46
N VAL A 849 -30.77 4.74 -27.40
CA VAL A 849 -30.45 5.82 -28.37
C VAL A 849 -31.64 6.22 -29.22
N HIS A 850 -32.51 5.27 -29.60
CA HIS A 850 -33.70 5.54 -30.41
C HIS A 850 -34.93 5.99 -29.59
N ASN A 851 -35.00 5.69 -28.29
CA ASN A 851 -36.21 5.91 -27.47
C ASN A 851 -36.03 6.99 -26.39
N ARG A 852 -34.79 7.37 -26.04
CA ARG A 852 -34.45 8.47 -25.11
C ARG A 852 -33.54 9.49 -25.82
N VAL A 853 -33.99 9.94 -27.00
CA VAL A 853 -33.23 10.82 -27.90
C VAL A 853 -32.85 12.14 -27.22
N ASP A 854 -33.70 12.63 -26.34
CA ASP A 854 -33.51 13.81 -25.48
C ASP A 854 -32.29 13.68 -24.56
N LEU A 855 -32.18 12.56 -23.84
CA LEU A 855 -31.01 12.24 -23.00
C LEU A 855 -29.78 11.91 -23.85
N ALA A 856 -29.99 11.26 -24.99
CA ALA A 856 -28.92 10.84 -25.88
C ALA A 856 -28.18 12.02 -26.53
N GLU A 857 -28.91 13.01 -27.04
CA GLU A 857 -28.32 14.19 -27.68
C GLU A 857 -27.71 15.17 -26.67
N ARG A 858 -28.11 15.08 -25.39
CA ARG A 858 -27.59 15.88 -24.27
C ARG A 858 -26.30 15.32 -23.66
N ASN A 859 -26.31 14.03 -23.31
CA ASN A 859 -25.29 13.43 -22.44
C ASN A 859 -24.35 12.48 -23.16
N MET A 860 -24.65 12.09 -24.40
CA MET A 860 -23.83 11.14 -25.15
C MET A 860 -23.16 11.84 -26.34
N ALA A 861 -21.97 12.40 -26.10
CA ALA A 861 -21.20 13.18 -27.06
C ALA A 861 -20.95 12.50 -28.42
N SER A 862 -21.13 11.18 -28.54
CA SER A 862 -20.61 10.41 -29.69
C SER A 862 -21.32 9.09 -30.09
N ILE A 863 -22.55 8.76 -29.66
CA ILE A 863 -23.18 7.52 -30.22
C ILE A 863 -23.53 7.68 -31.72
N ARG A 864 -23.90 8.90 -32.15
CA ARG A 864 -24.03 9.25 -33.59
C ARG A 864 -22.72 9.66 -34.25
N LYS A 865 -21.82 10.36 -33.53
CA LYS A 865 -20.52 10.82 -34.05
C LYS A 865 -19.41 9.86 -33.63
N ARG A 866 -19.09 8.93 -34.52
CA ARG A 866 -18.18 7.82 -34.26
C ARG A 866 -16.71 8.26 -34.18
N GLY A 867 -15.94 7.63 -33.29
CA GLY A 867 -14.52 7.94 -33.03
C GLY A 867 -13.54 7.13 -33.88
N LYS A 868 -12.25 7.16 -33.52
CA LYS A 868 -11.22 6.28 -34.11
C LYS A 868 -11.71 4.82 -34.05
N GLY A 869 -11.77 4.15 -35.19
CA GLY A 869 -12.23 2.76 -35.28
C GLY A 869 -13.72 2.55 -34.95
N ASP A 870 -14.60 3.48 -35.30
CA ASP A 870 -16.07 3.42 -35.07
C ASP A 870 -16.51 3.29 -33.58
N ARG A 871 -15.58 3.51 -32.64
CA ARG A 871 -15.83 3.49 -31.19
C ARG A 871 -16.96 4.45 -30.78
N ILE A 872 -17.58 4.14 -29.64
CA ILE A 872 -18.46 5.04 -28.88
C ILE A 872 -17.71 5.53 -27.63
N LEU A 873 -17.78 6.83 -27.34
CA LEU A 873 -17.35 7.39 -26.04
C LEU A 873 -18.53 7.40 -25.06
N LEU A 874 -18.28 6.92 -23.83
CA LEU A 874 -19.12 7.20 -22.66
C LEU A 874 -18.32 8.09 -21.71
N SER A 875 -18.73 9.34 -21.51
CA SER A 875 -18.16 10.23 -20.49
C SER A 875 -19.17 11.30 -20.05
N ILE A 876 -19.01 11.82 -18.82
CA ILE A 876 -19.70 13.02 -18.34
C ILE A 876 -19.24 14.27 -19.14
N VAL A 877 -18.00 14.27 -19.62
CA VAL A 877 -17.36 15.44 -20.21
C VAL A 877 -17.48 15.38 -21.74
N SER A 878 -18.27 16.29 -22.32
CA SER A 878 -18.34 16.48 -23.78
C SER A 878 -17.04 17.11 -24.31
N ARG A 879 -16.81 17.06 -25.63
CA ARG A 879 -15.59 17.64 -26.25
C ARG A 879 -15.39 19.11 -25.87
N ASP A 880 -16.44 19.93 -25.96
CA ASP A 880 -16.34 21.37 -25.71
C ASP A 880 -16.05 21.68 -24.23
N ARG A 881 -16.51 20.80 -23.31
CA ARG A 881 -16.15 20.86 -21.90
C ARG A 881 -14.75 20.33 -21.62
N LEU A 882 -14.31 19.30 -22.32
CA LEU A 882 -12.96 18.76 -22.22
C LEU A 882 -11.94 19.83 -22.64
N GLU A 883 -12.19 20.55 -23.73
CA GLU A 883 -11.37 21.69 -24.17
C GLU A 883 -11.39 22.84 -23.13
N LYS A 884 -12.56 23.21 -22.57
CA LYS A 884 -12.68 24.20 -21.47
C LYS A 884 -11.88 23.79 -20.20
N ILE A 885 -12.02 22.54 -19.75
CA ILE A 885 -11.39 22.03 -18.52
C ILE A 885 -9.88 21.89 -18.71
N LEU A 886 -9.43 21.30 -19.82
CA LEU A 886 -8.01 21.10 -20.11
C LEU A 886 -7.27 22.44 -20.22
N LYS A 887 -7.92 23.50 -20.73
CA LYS A 887 -7.35 24.84 -20.72
C LYS A 887 -6.98 25.33 -19.31
N ARG A 888 -7.74 24.98 -18.26
CA ARG A 888 -7.38 25.31 -16.87
C ARG A 888 -6.41 24.29 -16.27
N MET A 889 -6.62 23.00 -16.58
CA MET A 889 -5.83 21.90 -16.04
C MET A 889 -4.36 21.95 -16.49
N LEU A 890 -4.10 22.50 -17.69
CA LEU A 890 -2.78 22.60 -18.34
C LEU A 890 -2.21 24.03 -18.31
N ASP A 891 -2.78 24.92 -17.50
CA ASP A 891 -2.27 26.28 -17.26
C ASP A 891 -1.36 26.29 -16.03
N GLU A 892 -0.14 26.83 -16.17
CA GLU A 892 0.90 26.77 -15.13
C GLU A 892 0.65 27.79 -14.00
N ASP A 893 -0.20 28.81 -14.24
CA ASP A 893 -0.74 29.73 -13.23
C ASP A 893 -2.04 29.21 -12.57
N GLU A 894 -2.62 28.11 -13.08
CA GLU A 894 -3.68 27.36 -12.40
C GLU A 894 -3.15 26.02 -11.84
N PHE A 895 -3.38 24.91 -12.55
CA PHE A 895 -3.18 23.56 -12.01
C PHE A 895 -1.85 22.90 -12.40
N PHE A 896 -1.18 23.35 -13.46
CA PHE A 896 -0.08 22.61 -14.10
C PHE A 896 1.28 23.00 -13.50
N SER A 897 1.65 22.38 -12.39
CA SER A 897 2.99 22.55 -11.83
C SER A 897 4.04 21.87 -12.69
N ASP A 898 5.30 22.31 -12.60
CA ASP A 898 6.46 21.63 -13.19
C ASP A 898 6.64 20.19 -12.68
N HIS A 899 5.98 19.86 -11.56
CA HIS A 899 6.03 18.55 -10.91
C HIS A 899 4.74 17.71 -11.07
N GLY A 900 3.69 18.21 -11.74
CA GLY A 900 2.42 17.50 -11.94
C GLY A 900 1.16 18.36 -11.77
N ILE A 901 -0.02 17.72 -11.69
CA ILE A 901 -1.30 18.41 -11.46
C ILE A 901 -1.50 18.67 -9.97
N ARG A 902 -1.64 19.95 -9.60
CA ARG A 902 -1.92 20.45 -8.25
C ARG A 902 -3.33 20.05 -7.78
N SER A 903 -3.51 19.87 -6.48
CA SER A 903 -4.82 19.58 -5.87
C SER A 903 -5.80 20.75 -5.90
N MET A 904 -5.27 21.99 -5.94
CA MET A 904 -6.03 23.23 -6.09
C MET A 904 -5.34 24.17 -7.09
N SER A 905 -6.13 24.95 -7.81
CA SER A 905 -5.63 25.96 -8.74
C SER A 905 -4.89 27.08 -7.99
N LYS A 906 -3.69 27.40 -8.47
CA LYS A 906 -2.83 28.48 -7.99
C LYS A 906 -3.47 29.87 -8.16
N TYR A 907 -4.51 30.01 -8.98
CA TYR A 907 -5.41 31.18 -9.01
C TYR A 907 -5.91 31.59 -7.61
N HIS A 908 -6.20 30.62 -6.73
CA HIS A 908 -6.67 30.86 -5.36
C HIS A 908 -5.59 31.37 -4.39
N LYS A 909 -4.35 31.61 -4.85
CA LYS A 909 -3.29 32.30 -4.11
C LYS A 909 -3.60 33.79 -3.98
N GLU A 910 -4.07 34.40 -5.07
CA GLU A 910 -4.50 35.80 -5.13
C GLU A 910 -6.03 35.96 -4.97
N HIS A 911 -6.80 34.95 -5.40
CA HIS A 911 -8.27 34.97 -5.44
C HIS A 911 -8.87 33.89 -4.51
N PRO A 912 -8.62 33.92 -3.19
CA PRO A 912 -9.20 32.95 -2.25
C PRO A 912 -10.73 33.04 -2.24
N TYR A 913 -11.41 31.90 -2.13
CA TYR A 913 -12.87 31.87 -2.00
C TYR A 913 -13.29 31.90 -0.53
N SER A 914 -14.38 32.60 -0.20
CA SER A 914 -14.87 32.75 1.17
C SER A 914 -16.38 32.97 1.23
N MET A 915 -16.99 32.57 2.35
CA MET A 915 -18.41 32.72 2.64
C MET A 915 -18.62 33.10 4.10
N ASP A 916 -19.42 34.13 4.37
CA ASP A 916 -19.78 34.56 5.72
C ASP A 916 -21.06 33.85 6.17
N VAL A 917 -20.97 33.00 7.19
CA VAL A 917 -22.07 32.15 7.66
C VAL A 917 -22.27 32.37 9.17
N ASN A 918 -23.46 32.81 9.57
CA ASN A 918 -23.83 33.12 10.96
C ASN A 918 -22.87 34.09 11.71
N GLY A 919 -22.10 34.90 10.97
CA GLY A 919 -21.09 35.82 11.52
C GLY A 919 -19.68 35.22 11.64
N GLN A 920 -19.47 33.98 11.21
CA GLN A 920 -18.16 33.36 11.02
C GLN A 920 -17.79 33.36 9.54
N GLN A 921 -16.59 33.84 9.20
CA GLN A 921 -16.06 33.72 7.84
C GLN A 921 -15.40 32.35 7.65
N PHE A 922 -15.81 31.63 6.62
CA PHE A 922 -15.13 30.44 6.12
C PHE A 922 -14.32 30.85 4.89
N ARG A 923 -13.10 30.32 4.72
CA ARG A 923 -12.19 30.66 3.62
C ARG A 923 -11.37 29.45 3.16
N VAL A 924 -11.12 29.39 1.86
CA VAL A 924 -10.20 28.46 1.20
C VAL A 924 -9.29 29.23 0.23
N GLY A 925 -8.03 28.82 0.13
CA GLY A 925 -7.01 29.47 -0.69
C GLY A 925 -5.91 28.49 -1.05
N TYR A 926 -5.03 28.88 -1.97
CA TYR A 926 -3.94 28.01 -2.44
C TYR A 926 -2.81 27.93 -1.41
N VAL A 927 -2.52 26.71 -0.92
CA VAL A 927 -1.44 26.38 0.00
C VAL A 927 -0.60 25.27 -0.66
N PRO A 928 0.61 25.55 -1.17
CA PRO A 928 1.35 24.60 -2.02
C PRO A 928 1.91 23.38 -1.29
N GLY A 929 2.23 23.50 0.01
CA GLY A 929 2.96 22.49 0.76
C GLY A 929 2.21 22.00 2.00
N ASP A 930 2.85 22.11 3.17
CA ASP A 930 2.31 21.68 4.47
C ASP A 930 0.98 22.42 4.83
N SER A 931 0.11 21.82 5.66
CA SER A 931 -1.22 22.39 5.95
C SER A 931 -1.17 23.56 6.95
N ASP A 932 -1.59 24.74 6.49
CA ASP A 932 -1.74 25.97 7.28
C ASP A 932 -2.78 25.87 8.41
N THR A 933 -3.65 24.86 8.36
CA THR A 933 -4.79 24.70 9.27
C THR A 933 -4.89 23.27 9.81
N GLY A 934 -5.22 23.15 11.10
CA GLY A 934 -5.50 21.88 11.78
C GLY A 934 -6.88 21.30 11.51
N LEU A 935 -7.51 21.63 10.36
CA LEU A 935 -8.75 20.98 9.93
C LEU A 935 -8.48 19.49 9.70
N PHE A 936 -9.35 18.61 10.19
CA PHE A 936 -9.18 17.14 10.22
C PHE A 936 -7.99 16.62 11.05
N GLY A 937 -7.08 17.48 11.53
CA GLY A 937 -6.15 17.17 12.62
C GLY A 937 -4.95 16.29 12.25
N GLY A 938 -4.53 16.28 10.98
CA GLY A 938 -3.35 15.56 10.49
C GLY A 938 -2.40 16.41 9.63
N ASN A 939 -1.44 15.75 8.98
CA ASN A 939 -0.46 16.35 8.06
C ASN A 939 -1.05 16.75 6.69
N SER A 940 -1.97 15.92 6.19
CA SER A 940 -2.46 15.88 4.81
C SER A 940 -3.04 17.22 4.32
N ASN A 941 -2.63 17.66 3.13
CA ASN A 941 -3.12 18.91 2.52
C ASN A 941 -3.55 18.75 1.04
N TRP A 942 -4.82 19.06 0.77
CA TRP A 942 -5.44 19.03 -0.57
C TRP A 942 -5.67 20.44 -1.17
N ARG A 943 -5.06 21.48 -0.59
CA ARG A 943 -5.23 22.90 -1.00
C ARG A 943 -4.17 23.41 -1.97
N GLY A 944 -3.43 22.53 -2.63
CA GLY A 944 -2.37 22.93 -3.55
C GLY A 944 -1.26 21.90 -3.85
N PRO A 945 -0.92 20.94 -2.96
CA PRO A 945 0.10 19.93 -3.24
C PRO A 945 -0.30 18.95 -4.35
N ILE A 946 0.66 18.17 -4.81
CA ILE A 946 0.55 17.18 -5.88
C ILE A 946 0.50 15.78 -5.26
N TRP A 947 -0.49 14.99 -5.69
CA TRP A 947 -0.79 13.66 -5.15
C TRP A 947 -0.80 12.64 -6.29
N LEU A 948 -0.06 11.53 -6.15
CA LEU A 948 0.16 10.59 -7.27
C LEU A 948 -1.10 9.79 -7.64
N CYS A 949 -1.94 9.44 -6.66
CA CYS A 949 -3.18 8.66 -6.87
C CYS A 949 -4.15 9.33 -7.87
N VAL A 950 -4.44 10.62 -7.66
CA VAL A 950 -5.32 11.43 -8.53
C VAL A 950 -4.67 11.77 -9.87
N ASN A 951 -3.36 12.03 -9.88
CA ASN A 951 -2.61 12.26 -11.11
C ASN A 951 -2.62 11.01 -12.02
N PHE A 952 -2.45 9.81 -11.46
CA PHE A 952 -2.52 8.54 -12.20
C PHE A 952 -3.88 8.35 -12.89
N LEU A 953 -4.98 8.70 -12.20
CA LEU A 953 -6.32 8.63 -12.78
C LEU A 953 -6.57 9.70 -13.86
N LEU A 954 -5.99 10.91 -13.75
CA LEU A 954 -6.01 11.91 -14.82
C LEU A 954 -5.25 11.40 -16.07
N VAL A 955 -4.08 10.80 -15.89
CA VAL A 955 -3.27 10.18 -16.95
C VAL A 955 -4.06 9.10 -17.68
N GLU A 956 -4.64 8.12 -16.98
CA GLU A 956 -5.49 7.10 -17.61
C GLU A 956 -6.70 7.69 -18.33
N SER A 957 -7.27 8.79 -17.82
CA SER A 957 -8.44 9.43 -18.42
C SER A 957 -8.09 10.12 -19.75
N LEU A 958 -6.95 10.83 -19.79
CA LEU A 958 -6.40 11.41 -21.02
C LEU A 958 -6.10 10.33 -22.07
N GLN A 959 -5.55 9.19 -21.65
CA GLN A 959 -5.31 8.03 -22.53
C GLN A 959 -6.63 7.46 -23.10
N ARG A 960 -7.68 7.32 -22.27
CA ARG A 960 -9.02 6.90 -22.73
C ARG A 960 -9.66 7.89 -23.71
N PHE A 961 -9.54 9.20 -23.48
CA PHE A 961 -9.99 10.21 -24.44
C PHE A 961 -9.16 10.17 -25.75
N PHE A 962 -7.86 9.92 -25.67
CA PHE A 962 -7.01 9.76 -26.86
C PHE A 962 -7.41 8.56 -27.73
N LEU A 963 -7.79 7.42 -27.14
CA LEU A 963 -8.27 6.25 -27.89
C LEU A 963 -9.56 6.53 -28.68
N PHE A 964 -10.37 7.49 -28.21
CA PHE A 964 -11.58 7.91 -28.93
C PHE A 964 -11.30 8.98 -30.00
N TYR A 965 -10.62 10.06 -29.64
CA TYR A 965 -10.40 11.23 -30.52
C TYR A 965 -9.17 11.12 -31.42
N GLY A 966 -8.24 10.19 -31.13
CA GLY A 966 -6.98 10.05 -31.84
C GLY A 966 -6.10 11.31 -31.78
N PRO A 967 -5.20 11.50 -32.76
CA PRO A 967 -4.35 12.69 -32.86
C PRO A 967 -5.09 13.94 -33.40
N GLU A 968 -6.38 13.84 -33.74
CA GLU A 968 -7.19 14.96 -34.26
C GLU A 968 -7.63 15.96 -33.19
N LEU A 969 -7.78 15.52 -31.93
CA LEU A 969 -7.99 16.42 -30.80
C LEU A 969 -6.64 16.79 -30.19
N GLN A 970 -6.25 18.04 -30.41
CA GLN A 970 -5.07 18.65 -29.83
C GLN A 970 -5.46 19.82 -28.94
N VAL A 971 -4.75 19.97 -27.83
CA VAL A 971 -4.90 21.06 -26.87
C VAL A 971 -3.55 21.72 -26.64
N GLU A 972 -3.56 22.98 -26.21
CA GLU A 972 -2.36 23.73 -25.88
C GLU A 972 -1.77 23.21 -24.56
N CYS A 973 -0.48 22.84 -24.55
CA CYS A 973 0.15 22.16 -23.41
C CYS A 973 1.64 22.53 -23.27
N PRO A 974 2.02 23.44 -22.36
CA PRO A 974 1.14 24.21 -21.46
C PRO A 974 0.18 25.16 -22.18
N THR A 975 -0.92 25.52 -21.54
CA THR A 975 -1.81 26.59 -22.03
C THR A 975 -1.07 27.93 -22.10
N GLY A 976 -1.30 28.72 -23.14
CA GLY A 976 -0.59 29.96 -23.43
C GLY A 976 0.80 29.80 -24.08
N SER A 977 1.32 28.57 -24.24
CA SER A 977 2.65 28.33 -24.84
C SER A 977 2.70 28.41 -26.37
N GLY A 978 1.55 28.28 -27.05
CA GLY A 978 1.47 28.06 -28.49
C GLY A 978 1.79 26.63 -28.96
N ASP A 979 2.28 25.74 -28.09
CA ASP A 979 2.61 24.36 -28.43
C ASP A 979 1.38 23.43 -28.22
N TYR A 980 0.94 22.78 -29.29
CA TYR A 980 -0.25 21.92 -29.31
C TYR A 980 0.11 20.42 -29.26
N MET A 981 -0.57 19.68 -28.39
CA MET A 981 -0.35 18.25 -28.16
C MET A 981 -1.66 17.47 -28.21
N HIS A 982 -1.64 16.26 -28.78
CA HIS A 982 -2.74 15.31 -28.61
C HIS A 982 -2.73 14.72 -27.19
N LEU A 983 -3.89 14.28 -26.70
CA LEU A 983 -4.08 13.90 -25.28
C LEU A 983 -3.15 12.77 -24.80
N GLY A 984 -2.67 11.90 -25.70
CA GLY A 984 -1.61 10.92 -25.41
C GLY A 984 -0.28 11.57 -24.99
N LYS A 985 0.18 12.60 -25.72
CA LYS A 985 1.39 13.36 -25.36
C LYS A 985 1.19 14.21 -24.09
N VAL A 986 -0.02 14.73 -23.86
CA VAL A 986 -0.36 15.40 -22.58
C VAL A 986 -0.24 14.40 -21.40
N SER A 987 -0.68 13.16 -21.57
CA SER A 987 -0.56 12.11 -20.54
C SER A 987 0.89 11.66 -20.29
N GLU A 988 1.76 11.74 -21.30
CA GLU A 988 3.20 11.47 -21.17
C GLU A 988 3.93 12.64 -20.49
N GLU A 989 3.60 13.89 -20.84
CA GLU A 989 4.13 15.10 -20.20
C GLU A 989 3.84 15.12 -18.69
N ILE A 990 2.61 14.80 -18.26
CA ILE A 990 2.25 14.72 -16.83
C ILE A 990 3.07 13.61 -16.13
N GLN A 991 3.21 12.43 -16.75
CA GLN A 991 4.04 11.35 -16.19
C GLN A 991 5.51 11.71 -16.10
N HIS A 992 6.06 12.46 -17.05
CA HIS A 992 7.45 12.93 -17.00
C HIS A 992 7.65 13.91 -15.83
N ARG A 993 6.75 14.89 -15.65
CA ARG A 993 6.80 15.83 -14.51
C ARG A 993 6.75 15.13 -13.15
N LEU A 994 5.94 14.07 -13.02
CA LEU A 994 5.87 13.24 -11.81
C LEU A 994 7.12 12.37 -11.61
N GLN A 995 7.79 11.93 -12.68
CA GLN A 995 9.11 11.29 -12.58
C GLN A 995 10.22 12.29 -12.19
N HIS A 996 10.11 13.56 -12.60
CA HIS A 996 11.05 14.64 -12.27
C HIS A 996 10.98 15.12 -10.81
N LEU A 997 10.01 14.65 -10.02
CA LEU A 997 10.06 14.73 -8.56
C LEU A 997 11.29 14.00 -8.03
N PHE A 998 11.47 12.73 -8.46
CA PHE A 998 12.46 11.80 -7.94
C PHE A 998 13.76 11.77 -8.77
N ALA A 999 13.65 11.86 -10.09
CA ALA A 999 14.79 11.72 -11.00
C ALA A 999 15.80 12.87 -10.84
N ARG A 1000 17.10 12.56 -10.96
CA ARG A 1000 18.16 13.57 -10.92
C ARG A 1000 18.08 14.56 -12.08
N THR A 1001 18.22 15.85 -11.76
CA THR A 1001 18.47 16.96 -12.69
C THR A 1001 19.89 16.90 -13.29
N ASP A 1002 20.17 17.75 -14.28
CA ASP A 1002 21.51 17.90 -14.86
C ASP A 1002 22.56 18.44 -13.86
N ASP A 1003 22.15 19.16 -12.80
CA ASP A 1003 23.01 19.53 -11.67
C ASP A 1003 23.07 18.45 -10.56
N GLY A 1004 22.41 17.29 -10.76
CA GLY A 1004 22.50 16.09 -9.93
C GLY A 1004 21.47 15.98 -8.79
N ARG A 1005 20.60 16.98 -8.62
CA ARG A 1005 19.65 17.10 -7.51
C ARG A 1005 18.31 16.41 -7.75
N ARG A 1006 17.54 16.17 -6.68
CA ARG A 1006 16.14 15.71 -6.76
C ARG A 1006 15.19 16.76 -6.20
N SER A 1007 14.03 16.98 -6.83
CA SER A 1007 13.03 17.93 -6.32
C SER A 1007 12.55 17.56 -4.91
N VAL A 1008 12.37 16.26 -4.65
CA VAL A 1008 11.96 15.73 -3.34
C VAL A 1008 12.92 16.10 -2.19
N ASN A 1009 14.22 16.21 -2.48
CA ASN A 1009 15.27 16.54 -1.50
C ASN A 1009 15.31 18.04 -1.13
N HIS A 1010 14.61 18.90 -1.90
CA HIS A 1010 14.55 20.35 -1.68
C HIS A 1010 15.92 21.05 -1.57
N GLY A 1011 16.95 20.52 -2.24
CA GLY A 1011 18.30 21.10 -2.27
C GLY A 1011 19.17 20.77 -1.05
N ASP A 1012 18.87 19.72 -0.28
CA ASP A 1012 19.78 19.18 0.72
C ASP A 1012 20.99 18.49 0.04
N ASP A 1013 22.17 19.10 0.17
CA ASP A 1013 23.42 18.62 -0.44
C ASP A 1013 23.85 17.22 0.06
N ARG A 1014 23.45 16.81 1.28
CA ARG A 1014 23.69 15.47 1.82
C ARG A 1014 22.85 14.47 1.03
N LEU A 1015 21.56 14.75 0.85
CA LEU A 1015 20.62 13.90 0.12
C LEU A 1015 20.80 13.91 -1.40
N ASP A 1016 21.39 14.96 -1.97
CA ASP A 1016 21.65 15.06 -3.41
C ASP A 1016 23.02 14.47 -3.82
N PHE A 1017 24.08 14.68 -3.03
CA PHE A 1017 25.46 14.43 -3.49
C PHE A 1017 26.28 13.42 -2.67
N ASP A 1018 25.96 13.17 -1.41
CA ASP A 1018 26.80 12.31 -0.57
C ASP A 1018 26.76 10.84 -1.02
N GLU A 1019 27.91 10.18 -1.06
CA GLU A 1019 28.04 8.80 -1.56
C GLU A 1019 27.26 7.77 -0.73
N HIS A 1020 26.94 8.08 0.52
CA HIS A 1020 26.20 7.22 1.43
C HIS A 1020 24.73 7.65 1.62
N TRP A 1021 24.23 8.65 0.89
CA TRP A 1021 22.82 9.09 0.96
C TRP A 1021 22.13 9.23 -0.40
N LYS A 1022 22.82 9.77 -1.41
CA LYS A 1022 22.26 10.22 -2.71
C LYS A 1022 21.41 9.21 -3.50
N ASP A 1023 21.62 7.92 -3.25
CA ASP A 1023 20.98 6.81 -3.97
C ASP A 1023 19.88 6.13 -3.12
N TYR A 1024 19.59 6.62 -1.92
CA TYR A 1024 18.53 6.13 -1.02
C TYR A 1024 17.35 7.11 -0.99
N LEU A 1025 16.12 6.60 -1.06
CA LEU A 1025 14.94 7.40 -1.35
C LEU A 1025 13.85 7.25 -0.29
N TRP A 1026 13.26 8.39 0.09
CA TRP A 1026 11.97 8.44 0.78
C TRP A 1026 10.84 8.63 -0.24
N PHE A 1027 9.69 8.02 0.04
CA PHE A 1027 8.52 8.02 -0.84
C PHE A 1027 7.37 8.68 -0.10
N TYR A 1028 7.19 9.97 -0.38
CA TYR A 1028 6.32 10.83 0.42
C TYR A 1028 4.83 10.69 0.04
N GLU A 1029 3.96 10.99 1.02
CA GLU A 1029 2.50 11.04 0.86
C GLU A 1029 2.07 12.01 -0.25
N PHE A 1030 2.61 13.23 -0.23
CA PHE A 1030 2.34 14.28 -1.21
C PHE A 1030 3.56 15.18 -1.45
N PHE A 1031 3.47 16.05 -2.47
CA PHE A 1031 4.59 16.86 -2.95
C PHE A 1031 4.21 18.33 -3.11
N ASP A 1032 5.11 19.23 -2.71
CA ASP A 1032 4.89 20.68 -2.74
C ASP A 1032 4.56 21.19 -4.16
N GLY A 1033 3.40 21.83 -4.31
CA GLY A 1033 2.83 22.23 -5.60
C GLY A 1033 3.55 23.35 -6.34
N ASP A 1034 4.50 24.04 -5.69
CA ASP A 1034 5.35 25.08 -6.28
C ASP A 1034 6.86 24.69 -6.28
N SER A 1035 7.31 23.66 -5.55
CA SER A 1035 8.74 23.28 -5.44
C SER A 1035 9.09 21.78 -5.48
N GLY A 1036 8.12 20.87 -5.50
CA GLY A 1036 8.34 19.42 -5.64
C GLY A 1036 8.97 18.72 -4.43
N ARG A 1037 9.20 19.42 -3.31
CA ARG A 1037 9.62 18.85 -2.02
C ARG A 1037 8.63 17.76 -1.57
N GLY A 1038 9.13 16.64 -1.06
CA GLY A 1038 8.29 15.60 -0.46
C GLY A 1038 7.79 15.98 0.94
N LEU A 1039 6.52 15.65 1.24
CA LEU A 1039 5.78 16.08 2.43
C LEU A 1039 4.83 14.97 2.96
N GLY A 1040 4.43 15.09 4.22
CA GLY A 1040 3.64 14.08 4.92
C GLY A 1040 4.46 12.83 5.20
N ALA A 1041 3.78 11.69 5.34
CA ALA A 1041 4.40 10.40 5.66
C ALA A 1041 5.54 10.04 4.67
N SER A 1042 6.73 9.72 5.18
CA SER A 1042 7.97 9.57 4.38
C SER A 1042 8.21 8.18 3.80
N HIS A 1043 7.45 7.18 4.26
CA HIS A 1043 7.54 5.78 3.83
C HIS A 1043 6.20 5.34 3.19
N GLN A 1044 5.54 6.29 2.51
CA GLN A 1044 4.31 6.12 1.74
C GLN A 1044 4.57 5.35 0.43
N CYS A 1045 5.16 4.16 0.55
CA CYS A 1045 5.07 3.14 -0.49
C CYS A 1045 3.68 2.48 -0.45
N GLY A 1046 2.67 3.33 -0.60
CA GLY A 1046 1.25 3.05 -0.77
C GLY A 1046 0.82 3.49 -2.16
N TRP A 1047 0.23 4.68 -2.32
CA TRP A 1047 -0.05 5.22 -3.66
C TRP A 1047 1.18 5.85 -4.33
N THR A 1048 2.18 6.33 -3.58
CA THR A 1048 3.37 6.91 -4.23
C THR A 1048 4.21 5.83 -4.92
N GLY A 1049 4.05 4.56 -4.51
CA GLY A 1049 4.51 3.38 -5.27
C GLY A 1049 3.94 3.24 -6.70
N LEU A 1050 2.89 3.99 -7.07
CA LEU A 1050 2.46 4.13 -8.48
C LEU A 1050 3.57 4.68 -9.39
N ILE A 1051 4.59 5.35 -8.85
CA ILE A 1051 5.74 5.82 -9.62
C ILE A 1051 6.47 4.67 -10.32
N ALA A 1052 6.55 3.49 -9.69
CA ALA A 1052 7.13 2.30 -10.30
C ALA A 1052 6.40 1.89 -11.59
N ARG A 1053 5.07 2.08 -11.61
CA ARG A 1053 4.22 1.82 -12.78
C ARG A 1053 4.37 2.90 -13.86
N MET A 1054 4.47 4.19 -13.50
CA MET A 1054 4.72 5.27 -14.45
C MET A 1054 6.09 5.12 -15.14
N ILE A 1055 7.13 4.73 -14.40
CA ILE A 1055 8.47 4.44 -14.93
C ILE A 1055 8.45 3.22 -15.86
N HIS A 1056 7.62 2.21 -15.61
CA HIS A 1056 7.44 1.08 -16.53
C HIS A 1056 6.76 1.50 -17.83
N ASP A 1057 5.77 2.40 -17.78
CA ASP A 1057 5.03 2.85 -18.97
C ASP A 1057 5.79 3.90 -19.81
N THR A 1058 6.60 4.77 -19.18
CA THR A 1058 7.21 5.93 -19.87
C THR A 1058 8.70 6.15 -19.60
N GLY A 1059 9.34 5.41 -18.68
CA GLY A 1059 10.73 5.62 -18.26
C GLY A 1059 11.80 5.45 -19.37
N VAL A 1060 11.44 4.79 -20.47
CA VAL A 1060 12.26 4.66 -21.70
C VAL A 1060 12.32 5.98 -22.50
N ASN A 1061 11.23 6.77 -22.43
CA ASN A 1061 11.05 8.04 -23.14
C ASN A 1061 11.27 9.26 -22.25
N CYS A 1062 11.43 9.04 -20.93
CA CYS A 1062 11.51 10.10 -19.95
C CYS A 1062 12.68 11.05 -20.28
N ARG A 1063 12.34 12.30 -20.60
CA ARG A 1063 13.33 13.37 -20.77
C ARG A 1063 14.06 13.58 -19.44
N LEU A 1064 15.29 14.06 -19.45
CA LEU A 1064 15.92 14.54 -18.22
C LEU A 1064 15.11 15.73 -17.65
N PRO A 1065 15.06 15.93 -16.32
CA PRO A 1065 14.46 17.12 -15.73
C PRO A 1065 15.04 18.41 -16.34
N GLN A 1066 14.24 19.48 -16.39
CA GLN A 1066 14.61 20.78 -16.98
C GLN A 1066 14.97 20.77 -18.48
N THR A 1067 15.08 19.62 -19.15
CA THR A 1067 15.28 19.55 -20.61
C THR A 1067 14.15 20.28 -21.36
N PRO A 1068 14.46 21.16 -22.32
CA PRO A 1068 13.46 21.90 -23.07
C PRO A 1068 12.33 21.05 -23.68
N ARG A 1069 11.09 21.48 -23.42
CA ARG A 1069 9.87 20.70 -23.65
C ARG A 1069 9.57 20.43 -25.14
N THR A 1070 9.91 21.40 -26.00
CA THR A 1070 9.53 21.47 -27.42
C THR A 1070 10.64 22.12 -28.26
N PRO A 1071 10.68 21.97 -29.60
CA PRO A 1071 11.77 22.52 -30.44
C PRO A 1071 11.90 24.05 -30.39
N SER A 1072 10.80 24.76 -30.15
CA SER A 1072 10.72 26.20 -29.88
C SER A 1072 11.50 26.58 -28.63
N VAL A 1073 11.16 25.96 -27.49
CA VAL A 1073 11.85 26.15 -26.20
C VAL A 1073 13.29 25.63 -26.26
N ALA A 1074 13.56 24.55 -27.00
CA ALA A 1074 14.90 24.02 -27.19
C ALA A 1074 15.81 24.99 -27.95
N MET A 1075 15.29 25.68 -28.98
CA MET A 1075 16.03 26.77 -29.62
C MET A 1075 16.23 27.96 -28.67
N ALA A 1076 15.20 28.37 -27.91
CA ALA A 1076 15.34 29.46 -26.94
C ALA A 1076 16.43 29.17 -25.91
N HIS A 1077 16.38 28.00 -25.27
CA HIS A 1077 17.35 27.57 -24.27
C HIS A 1077 18.75 27.33 -24.86
N TYR A 1078 18.85 26.89 -26.12
CA TYR A 1078 20.12 26.81 -26.85
C TYR A 1078 20.71 28.21 -27.12
N PHE A 1079 19.87 29.19 -27.48
CA PHE A 1079 20.33 30.57 -27.66
C PHE A 1079 20.72 31.23 -26.34
N ASP A 1080 19.95 31.05 -25.27
CA ASP A 1080 20.29 31.60 -23.94
C ASP A 1080 21.58 30.98 -23.38
N ASP A 1081 21.76 29.66 -23.48
CA ASP A 1081 23.01 28.98 -23.10
C ASP A 1081 24.19 29.41 -23.99
N MET A 1082 23.98 29.62 -25.29
CA MET A 1082 24.98 30.23 -26.18
C MET A 1082 25.33 31.67 -25.77
N PHE A 1083 24.36 32.49 -25.37
CA PHE A 1083 24.60 33.86 -24.92
C PHE A 1083 25.29 33.92 -23.56
N GLN A 1084 24.90 33.09 -22.59
CA GLN A 1084 25.56 32.97 -21.28
C GLN A 1084 27.02 32.54 -21.44
N ARG A 1085 27.29 31.47 -22.21
CA ARG A 1085 28.67 31.02 -22.52
C ARG A 1085 29.50 32.07 -23.27
N THR A 1086 28.85 32.94 -24.04
CA THR A 1086 29.54 34.06 -24.70
C THR A 1086 29.91 35.15 -23.71
N ILE A 1087 29.04 35.44 -22.73
CA ILE A 1087 29.28 36.45 -21.67
C ILE A 1087 30.38 36.00 -20.67
N ASP A 1088 30.35 34.75 -20.21
CA ASP A 1088 31.30 34.22 -19.21
C ASP A 1088 32.70 33.90 -19.77
N SER A 1089 32.91 34.12 -21.08
CA SER A 1089 34.21 33.95 -21.76
C SER A 1089 35.31 34.94 -21.28
N GLY A 1090 35.02 35.82 -20.32
CA GLY A 1090 35.87 36.92 -19.88
C GLY A 1090 36.96 36.64 -18.83
N THR A 1091 37.00 35.48 -18.16
CA THR A 1091 37.96 35.27 -17.03
C THR A 1091 38.55 33.85 -16.96
N PRO A 1092 39.88 33.66 -17.08
CA PRO A 1092 40.49 32.34 -16.93
C PRO A 1092 40.69 31.97 -15.45
N ARG A 1093 40.02 30.91 -14.99
CA ARG A 1093 40.40 30.15 -13.77
C ARG A 1093 40.96 28.78 -14.16
N SER A 1094 41.98 28.33 -13.44
CA SER A 1094 42.77 27.15 -13.78
C SER A 1094 42.06 25.83 -13.46
N SER A 1095 41.77 25.02 -14.48
CA SER A 1095 41.24 23.66 -14.33
C SER A 1095 42.36 22.66 -14.00
N GLY A 1096 42.44 22.26 -12.73
CA GLY A 1096 43.25 21.11 -12.31
C GLY A 1096 42.54 19.80 -12.66
N LEU A 1097 43.06 19.07 -13.65
CA LEU A 1097 42.55 17.75 -14.06
C LEU A 1097 42.60 16.75 -12.88
N ARG A 1098 41.44 16.29 -12.40
CA ARG A 1098 41.33 15.13 -11.50
C ARG A 1098 41.02 13.88 -12.34
N HIS A 1099 41.83 12.83 -12.19
CA HIS A 1099 41.54 11.53 -12.81
C HIS A 1099 40.41 10.82 -12.06
N VAL A 1100 39.38 10.39 -12.79
CA VAL A 1100 38.39 9.43 -12.30
C VAL A 1100 39.06 8.06 -12.18
N ARG A 1101 39.19 7.53 -10.95
CA ARG A 1101 39.46 6.10 -10.71
C ARG A 1101 38.13 5.38 -10.56
N ARG A 1102 37.93 4.29 -11.32
CA ARG A 1102 36.92 3.29 -10.98
C ARG A 1102 37.41 2.50 -9.75
N SER A 1103 36.64 2.52 -8.67
CA SER A 1103 36.73 1.57 -7.56
C SER A 1103 35.81 0.37 -7.83
N SER A 1104 36.38 -0.83 -7.88
CA SER A 1104 35.60 -2.08 -7.92
C SER A 1104 35.38 -2.56 -6.49
N ILE A 1105 34.14 -2.49 -5.99
CA ILE A 1105 33.77 -3.01 -4.66
C ILE A 1105 33.61 -4.52 -4.76
N ALA A 1106 34.73 -5.23 -4.69
CA ALA A 1106 34.80 -6.68 -4.50
C ALA A 1106 36.16 -7.02 -3.88
N ARG A 1107 36.18 -7.22 -2.55
CA ARG A 1107 37.28 -7.89 -1.84
C ARG A 1107 36.68 -8.97 -0.96
N SER A 1108 36.99 -10.22 -1.26
CA SER A 1108 36.76 -11.33 -0.34
C SER A 1108 37.57 -11.10 0.94
N ILE A 1109 36.93 -11.25 2.10
CA ILE A 1109 37.59 -11.25 3.40
C ILE A 1109 38.14 -12.67 3.64
N GLY A 1110 39.26 -12.96 2.97
CA GLY A 1110 39.93 -14.26 2.98
C GLY A 1110 41.43 -14.10 3.27
N ALA A 1111 41.77 -13.52 4.42
CA ALA A 1111 43.14 -13.11 4.74
C ALA A 1111 43.54 -13.33 6.22
N ARG A 1112 43.41 -14.56 6.73
CA ARG A 1112 44.17 -14.99 7.92
C ARG A 1112 45.56 -15.46 7.45
N SER A 1113 46.61 -14.75 7.85
CA SER A 1113 48.00 -15.16 7.62
C SER A 1113 48.46 -16.14 8.70
N ASP A 1114 48.96 -17.32 8.29
CA ASP A 1114 50.14 -18.00 8.86
C ASP A 1114 50.23 -19.46 8.38
N PHE A 1115 51.04 -19.73 7.34
CA PHE A 1115 52.13 -20.71 7.42
C PHE A 1115 53.15 -20.61 6.27
N ASP A 1116 54.28 -21.30 6.45
CA ASP A 1116 55.53 -21.12 5.69
C ASP A 1116 55.60 -21.91 4.35
N THR A 1117 56.39 -21.38 3.41
CA THR A 1117 56.59 -21.94 2.06
C THR A 1117 57.90 -22.72 1.93
N SER A 1118 57.88 -24.06 1.91
CA SER A 1118 58.99 -24.82 1.29
C SER A 1118 58.69 -26.29 0.90
N VAL A 1119 59.38 -26.73 -0.15
CA VAL A 1119 59.68 -28.12 -0.59
C VAL A 1119 58.54 -29.03 -1.10
N ASN A 1120 58.53 -29.18 -2.43
CA ASN A 1120 58.34 -30.40 -3.25
C ASN A 1120 57.57 -31.60 -2.67
N GLY A 1121 56.44 -31.94 -3.30
CA GLY A 1121 55.88 -33.28 -3.36
C GLY A 1121 54.86 -33.37 -4.49
N ALA A 1122 55.03 -34.32 -5.40
CA ALA A 1122 53.99 -34.68 -6.35
C ALA A 1122 53.45 -36.05 -5.95
N ASP A 1123 52.13 -36.20 -5.91
CA ASP A 1123 51.44 -37.46 -6.12
C ASP A 1123 50.05 -37.18 -6.69
N ASP A 1124 49.51 -38.18 -7.38
CA ASP A 1124 48.27 -38.14 -8.17
C ASP A 1124 47.27 -39.12 -7.56
N ASP A 1125 46.15 -38.61 -7.04
CA ASP A 1125 44.87 -39.31 -6.93
C ASP A 1125 43.80 -38.30 -6.48
N GLY A 1126 42.59 -38.40 -7.04
CA GLY A 1126 41.55 -37.37 -6.90
C GLY A 1126 40.32 -37.78 -6.08
N ASP A 1127 39.49 -36.80 -5.76
CA ASP A 1127 38.06 -37.02 -5.47
C ASP A 1127 37.20 -36.01 -6.26
N SER A 1128 35.93 -36.36 -6.47
CA SER A 1128 35.14 -35.91 -7.61
C SER A 1128 34.05 -34.89 -7.26
N ALA A 1129 34.39 -33.60 -7.31
CA ALA A 1129 33.40 -32.52 -7.32
C ALA A 1129 32.64 -32.50 -8.66
N VAL A 1130 31.36 -32.87 -8.64
CA VAL A 1130 30.49 -32.85 -9.83
C VAL A 1130 30.07 -31.41 -10.15
N TYR A 1131 30.80 -30.78 -11.07
CA TYR A 1131 30.39 -29.50 -11.67
C TYR A 1131 29.10 -29.68 -12.48
N ASP A 1132 28.08 -28.88 -12.17
CA ASP A 1132 26.78 -28.86 -12.86
C ASP A 1132 26.87 -28.08 -14.20
N ASP A 1133 27.55 -28.71 -15.16
CA ASP A 1133 27.68 -28.25 -16.56
C ASP A 1133 26.32 -28.10 -17.27
N THR A 1134 25.27 -28.77 -16.77
CA THR A 1134 23.87 -28.56 -17.18
C THR A 1134 23.37 -27.16 -16.79
N ARG A 1135 23.44 -26.80 -15.50
CA ARG A 1135 22.96 -25.50 -15.01
C ARG A 1135 23.71 -24.31 -15.60
N SER A 1136 25.01 -24.47 -15.89
CA SER A 1136 25.78 -23.44 -16.59
C SER A 1136 25.29 -23.20 -18.02
N LYS A 1137 24.80 -24.25 -18.71
CA LYS A 1137 24.19 -24.13 -20.04
C LYS A 1137 22.78 -23.54 -19.96
N GLU A 1138 21.96 -23.98 -19.00
CA GLU A 1138 20.64 -23.38 -18.77
C GLU A 1138 20.70 -21.87 -18.51
N LYS A 1139 21.70 -21.39 -17.74
CA LYS A 1139 21.93 -19.94 -17.54
C LYS A 1139 22.36 -19.25 -18.84
N ALA A 1140 23.32 -19.82 -19.58
CA ALA A 1140 23.78 -19.23 -20.84
C ALA A 1140 22.69 -19.17 -21.93
N GLU A 1141 21.85 -20.20 -22.02
CA GLU A 1141 20.67 -20.23 -22.91
C GLU A 1141 19.62 -19.19 -22.47
N ALA A 1142 19.36 -19.05 -21.16
CA ALA A 1142 18.46 -18.03 -20.63
C ALA A 1142 18.97 -16.60 -20.88
N ASP A 1143 20.27 -16.35 -20.73
CA ASP A 1143 20.92 -15.06 -21.03
C ASP A 1143 20.84 -14.74 -22.54
N GLU A 1144 21.10 -15.72 -23.41
CA GLU A 1144 20.95 -15.56 -24.87
C GLU A 1144 19.48 -15.30 -25.27
N HIS A 1145 18.52 -15.98 -24.64
CA HIS A 1145 17.08 -15.73 -24.82
C HIS A 1145 16.66 -14.34 -24.32
N MET A 1146 17.21 -13.88 -23.18
CA MET A 1146 16.97 -12.53 -22.66
C MET A 1146 17.52 -11.47 -23.62
N HIS A 1147 18.75 -11.65 -24.14
CA HIS A 1147 19.32 -10.78 -25.17
C HIS A 1147 18.50 -10.77 -26.46
N HIS A 1148 18.00 -11.93 -26.93
CA HIS A 1148 17.09 -11.99 -28.08
C HIS A 1148 15.76 -11.28 -27.84
N TYR A 1149 15.17 -11.44 -26.66
CA TYR A 1149 13.95 -10.74 -26.28
C TYR A 1149 14.15 -9.21 -26.23
N ILE A 1150 15.23 -8.73 -25.61
CA ILE A 1150 15.60 -7.31 -25.59
C ILE A 1150 15.80 -6.79 -27.01
N ALA A 1151 16.50 -7.53 -27.88
CA ALA A 1151 16.73 -7.16 -29.27
C ALA A 1151 15.40 -7.05 -30.07
N ASP A 1152 14.45 -7.96 -29.84
CA ASP A 1152 13.11 -7.93 -30.44
C ASP A 1152 12.33 -6.69 -29.96
N GLN A 1153 12.20 -6.47 -28.64
CA GLN A 1153 11.52 -5.28 -28.11
C GLN A 1153 12.18 -3.97 -28.59
N LEU A 1154 13.51 -3.89 -28.65
CA LEU A 1154 14.24 -2.74 -29.21
C LEU A 1154 13.99 -2.55 -30.71
N SER A 1155 13.74 -3.61 -31.47
CA SER A 1155 13.42 -3.54 -32.90
C SER A 1155 12.01 -3.01 -33.14
N ARG A 1156 11.05 -3.42 -32.28
CA ARG A 1156 9.67 -2.92 -32.28
C ARG A 1156 9.63 -1.45 -31.89
N TYR A 1157 10.28 -1.08 -30.78
CA TYR A 1157 10.39 0.30 -30.31
C TYR A 1157 10.96 1.23 -31.39
N LYS A 1158 12.03 0.82 -32.09
CA LYS A 1158 12.61 1.59 -33.22
C LYS A 1158 11.66 1.74 -34.42
N THR A 1159 10.65 0.89 -34.54
CA THR A 1159 9.63 0.93 -35.59
C THR A 1159 8.38 1.71 -35.16
N GLN A 1160 8.12 1.80 -33.85
CA GLN A 1160 6.90 2.36 -33.24
C GLN A 1160 6.94 3.88 -32.99
N ASN A 1161 7.99 4.59 -33.42
CA ASN A 1161 8.23 6.02 -33.11
C ASN A 1161 7.25 7.01 -33.81
N GLY A 1162 6.04 6.54 -34.16
CA GLY A 1162 4.91 7.31 -34.70
C GLY A 1162 3.53 6.83 -34.22
N ASP A 1163 3.41 5.71 -33.50
CA ASP A 1163 2.12 5.15 -33.03
C ASP A 1163 2.20 4.76 -31.54
N PHE A 1164 1.24 5.22 -30.75
CA PHE A 1164 1.16 4.99 -29.29
C PHE A 1164 0.54 3.60 -28.98
N GLU A 1165 1.36 2.58 -28.72
CA GLU A 1165 0.89 1.25 -28.25
C GLU A 1165 0.46 1.26 -26.76
N HIS A 1166 -0.57 2.06 -26.44
CA HIS A 1166 -1.42 1.84 -25.27
C HIS A 1166 -2.72 1.09 -25.62
N GLU A 1167 -2.99 0.81 -26.91
CA GLU A 1167 -4.21 0.15 -27.37
C GLU A 1167 -4.47 -1.15 -26.58
N ASP A 1168 -3.59 -2.15 -26.61
CA ASP A 1168 -3.75 -3.44 -25.89
C ASP A 1168 -4.09 -3.37 -24.38
N GLU A 1169 -3.82 -2.26 -23.68
CA GLU A 1169 -4.09 -2.14 -22.25
C GLU A 1169 -5.42 -1.47 -21.91
N PHE A 1170 -6.03 -0.76 -22.87
CA PHE A 1170 -7.38 -0.21 -22.75
C PHE A 1170 -8.39 -0.94 -23.65
N GLU A 1171 -7.90 -1.54 -24.74
CA GLU A 1171 -8.67 -2.40 -25.62
C GLU A 1171 -9.05 -3.71 -24.96
N THR A 1172 -10.21 -4.22 -25.35
CA THR A 1172 -10.69 -5.52 -24.87
C THR A 1172 -10.37 -6.64 -25.86
N GLN A 1173 -9.08 -6.86 -26.19
CA GLN A 1173 -8.61 -7.94 -27.09
C GLN A 1173 -9.42 -9.25 -26.92
N ALA A 1174 -9.80 -9.85 -28.06
CA ALA A 1174 -11.18 -10.34 -28.21
C ALA A 1174 -11.35 -11.67 -28.95
#